data_AF-A0A1S6FJD8-F1
#
_entry.id   AF-A0A1S6FJD8-F1
#
_cell.length_a   1.000
_cell.length_b   1.000
_cell.length_c   1.000
_cell.angle_alpha   90.00
_cell.angle_beta   90.00
_cell.angle_gamma   90.00
#
_symmetry.space_group_name_H-M   'P 1'
#
loop_
_entity.id
_entity.type
_entity.pdbx_description
1 polymer ?
#
loop_
_entity_poly.entity_id
_entity_poly.type
_entity_poly.pdbx_seq_one_letter_code
_entity_poly.pdbx_strand_id
1 'polypeptide(L)'
;MLTRRLFLGSASAIALAGPAFATVRVEEAPIKVRPLPLSAVRLKPSVFLDAVETNRRYLLSLSPERLLHNFYASAGLSTKGETYGGWEARGIAGHTLGHYLSGLALLFAQTGDAAVRDRLRYTIAEMAAIQKAQGDGYVGGTTVERDGKTVDGKIVFEEIRRGDIRTGGFDINGGWVPLYTWHKVHAGLIDAVRLGDVTEAMPVMLAMAGYLATILEGLDDAQMQKLLAAEHGGLNDSYAETYALTGNPRWRRLAERIYHQRVLAPLAAGKDDLPGLHANTQIPKLIGLARLYELTGEQRHADAARFFYKTVTEHHSYVIGGNSEREHFGPPDQISTRITERTCEACNSYNMLKLTRHLYGWQPDPALFDTYERIHLNHLLAHQHPETGMFVYFMPLSAGARRTYSTPEDSFWCCVGSGMETHAKHGESIYWHDDAALFVNLFIPSTAEWKERGFKVELETGYPFSEQVTLRIVKAPRAATAVALRLPGWCDAPALALNGARQPLDRAAGYARLNRRWRAGDSITLTLPMRVRTEATPDDPRMLAYLSGPLVLAADLGPADQPFDGPVPALVIGDTVTALESVNPAEHRFRLPDARPAALSMVPFFRQYDRRTAVYFPRFTAAEWKAEEASFRAESEARAALARRTVDVIQLGEMQPERDHDYRSNHGDLFSWGGRSARQLPWGTGNYLEFTLAVRPGPILLGVLYWGEEVGKNFDISIDGTRIANERRAGPPVKRFVGVDYPIPEPLTRDKDKVTVRFETRGTDAFIYEARTLEAK
;
A
#
# COMPACT_ATOMS: atom_id res chain seq x y z
N MET A 1 -3.81 43.04 -65.81
CA MET A 1 -4.34 41.68 -66.04
C MET A 1 -3.49 40.69 -65.27
N LEU A 2 -3.99 40.23 -64.11
CA LEU A 2 -3.44 39.12 -63.33
C LEU A 2 -4.68 38.37 -62.82
N THR A 3 -4.71 37.07 -63.09
CA THR A 3 -5.92 36.26 -63.20
C THR A 3 -6.46 35.78 -61.85
N ARG A 4 -7.79 35.62 -61.80
CA ARG A 4 -8.65 35.13 -60.69
C ARG A 4 -8.32 33.73 -60.12
N ARG A 5 -7.16 33.14 -60.43
CA ARG A 5 -6.74 31.79 -59.99
C ARG A 5 -5.77 31.75 -58.80
N LEU A 6 -5.35 32.91 -58.28
CA LEU A 6 -4.47 33.00 -57.10
C LEU A 6 -5.19 33.38 -55.79
N PHE A 7 -6.53 33.43 -55.79
CA PHE A 7 -7.33 33.78 -54.61
C PHE A 7 -7.97 32.56 -53.90
N LEU A 8 -7.67 31.33 -54.34
CA LEU A 8 -8.19 30.08 -53.76
C LEU A 8 -7.11 29.18 -53.13
N GLY A 9 -5.92 29.72 -52.88
CA GLY A 9 -4.76 28.97 -52.37
C GLY A 9 -4.32 29.27 -50.94
N SER A 10 -5.05 30.11 -50.19
CA SER A 10 -4.60 30.61 -48.87
C SER A 10 -5.61 30.41 -47.73
N ALA A 11 -6.66 29.62 -47.92
CA ALA A 11 -7.69 29.39 -46.90
C ALA A 11 -7.71 27.96 -46.30
N SER A 12 -6.70 27.12 -46.56
CA SER A 12 -6.66 25.73 -46.07
C SER A 12 -5.31 25.37 -45.46
N ALA A 13 -4.94 26.02 -44.35
CA ALA A 13 -3.81 25.59 -43.52
C ALA A 13 -3.92 26.05 -42.04
N ILE A 14 -5.13 26.27 -41.52
CA ILE A 14 -5.35 26.55 -40.08
C ILE A 14 -6.53 25.68 -39.61
N ALA A 15 -6.32 24.38 -39.46
CA ALA A 15 -7.29 23.49 -38.81
C ALA A 15 -6.69 22.15 -38.34
N LEU A 16 -5.43 22.13 -37.85
CA LEU A 16 -4.85 20.95 -37.18
C LEU A 16 -4.09 21.25 -35.89
N ALA A 17 -4.10 22.50 -35.41
CA ALA A 17 -3.75 22.77 -34.02
C ALA A 17 -5.01 22.53 -33.17
N GLY A 18 -5.12 21.36 -32.54
CA GLY A 18 -6.05 21.16 -31.43
C GLY A 18 -5.84 22.26 -30.38
N PRO A 19 -6.84 22.57 -29.54
CA PRO A 19 -6.70 23.63 -28.55
C PRO A 19 -5.50 23.29 -27.66
N ALA A 20 -4.44 24.11 -27.74
CA ALA A 20 -3.36 24.06 -26.79
C ALA A 20 -3.97 24.46 -25.43
N PHE A 21 -4.22 23.48 -24.58
CA PHE A 21 -4.59 23.74 -23.19
C PHE A 21 -3.39 24.41 -22.53
N ALA A 22 -3.44 25.74 -22.40
CA ALA A 22 -2.47 26.46 -21.60
C ALA A 22 -2.61 25.98 -20.16
N THR A 23 -1.58 25.30 -19.64
CA THR A 23 -1.51 24.94 -18.22
C THR A 23 -1.42 26.23 -17.43
N VAL A 24 -2.42 26.50 -16.60
CA VAL A 24 -2.41 27.64 -15.69
C VAL A 24 -1.58 27.25 -14.48
N ARG A 25 -0.52 28.01 -14.19
CA ARG A 25 0.27 27.80 -12.97
C ARG A 25 -0.53 28.32 -11.77
N VAL A 26 -1.12 27.39 -11.01
CA VAL A 26 -1.71 27.69 -9.69
C VAL A 26 -0.57 27.93 -8.69
N GLU A 27 -0.68 28.99 -7.90
CA GLU A 27 0.29 29.28 -6.85
C GLU A 27 0.10 28.33 -5.66
N GLU A 28 1.21 27.77 -5.16
CA GLU A 28 1.22 26.83 -4.04
C GLU A 28 2.01 27.47 -2.89
N ALA A 29 1.29 27.96 -1.88
CA ALA A 29 1.85 28.86 -0.87
C ALA A 29 2.71 28.19 0.23
N PRO A 30 2.44 26.94 0.70
CA PRO A 30 3.17 26.41 1.86
C PRO A 30 4.36 25.49 1.52
N ILE A 31 4.73 25.31 0.24
CA ILE A 31 5.80 24.39 -0.16
C ILE A 31 7.16 25.11 -0.13
N LYS A 32 8.05 24.68 0.77
CA LYS A 32 9.40 25.23 0.97
C LYS A 32 10.46 24.55 0.12
N VAL A 33 10.35 23.23 -0.07
CA VAL A 33 11.27 22.44 -0.90
C VAL A 33 10.49 21.58 -1.88
N ARG A 34 11.08 21.29 -3.04
CA ARG A 34 10.48 20.48 -4.10
C ARG A 34 11.42 19.35 -4.50
N PRO A 35 10.90 18.17 -4.87
CA PRO A 35 11.75 17.13 -5.41
C PRO A 35 12.28 17.58 -6.76
N LEU A 36 13.51 17.19 -7.13
CA LEU A 36 13.89 17.27 -8.53
C LEU A 36 12.90 16.43 -9.35
N PRO A 37 12.50 16.88 -10.55
CA PRO A 37 11.67 16.05 -11.43
C PRO A 37 12.32 14.68 -11.63
N LEU A 38 11.52 13.60 -11.61
CA LEU A 38 12.03 12.25 -11.80
C LEU A 38 12.80 12.08 -13.12
N SER A 39 12.40 12.83 -14.15
CA SER A 39 13.09 12.95 -15.44
C SER A 39 14.49 13.56 -15.40
N ALA A 40 14.85 14.21 -14.28
CA ALA A 40 16.18 14.77 -14.04
C ALA A 40 17.10 13.83 -13.25
N VAL A 41 16.63 12.64 -12.86
CA VAL A 41 17.38 11.67 -12.04
C VAL A 41 17.52 10.35 -12.81
N ARG A 42 18.75 9.84 -12.94
CA ARG A 42 19.03 8.53 -13.56
C ARG A 42 19.76 7.64 -12.58
N LEU A 43 19.18 6.50 -12.27
CA LEU A 43 19.78 5.50 -11.37
C LEU A 43 21.00 4.86 -12.04
N LYS A 44 22.01 4.53 -11.23
CA LYS A 44 23.18 3.74 -11.61
C LYS A 44 22.99 2.27 -11.15
N PRO A 45 23.81 1.32 -11.65
CA PRO A 45 23.72 -0.09 -11.27
C PRO A 45 23.65 -0.27 -9.75
N SER A 46 22.55 -0.87 -9.30
CA SER A 46 22.20 -1.10 -7.89
C SER A 46 20.90 -1.89 -7.83
N VAL A 47 20.57 -2.44 -6.65
CA VAL A 47 19.30 -3.14 -6.39
C VAL A 47 18.06 -2.30 -6.74
N PHE A 48 18.17 -0.96 -6.73
CA PHE A 48 17.09 -0.05 -7.09
C PHE A 48 16.88 0.02 -8.60
N LEU A 49 17.95 0.06 -9.40
CA LEU A 49 17.84 0.02 -10.85
C LEU A 49 17.36 -1.38 -11.31
N ASP A 50 17.82 -2.44 -10.65
CA ASP A 50 17.37 -3.81 -10.94
C ASP A 50 15.86 -3.97 -10.72
N ALA A 51 15.32 -3.38 -9.65
CA ALA A 51 13.87 -3.34 -9.41
C ALA A 51 13.11 -2.54 -10.50
N VAL A 52 13.64 -1.38 -10.92
CA VAL A 52 13.06 -0.59 -12.02
C VAL A 52 13.03 -1.36 -13.33
N GLU A 53 14.13 -2.02 -13.70
CA GLU A 53 14.20 -2.82 -14.93
C GLU A 53 13.32 -4.07 -14.88
N THR A 54 13.19 -4.69 -13.70
CA THR A 54 12.30 -5.83 -13.50
C THR A 54 10.84 -5.42 -13.64
N ASN A 55 10.46 -4.29 -13.03
CA ASN A 55 9.11 -3.73 -13.20
C ASN A 55 8.84 -3.31 -14.65
N ARG A 56 9.84 -2.74 -15.34
CA ARG A 56 9.74 -2.42 -16.77
C ARG A 56 9.41 -3.63 -17.61
N ARG A 57 10.08 -4.77 -17.39
CA ARG A 57 9.77 -6.03 -18.10
C ARG A 57 8.33 -6.47 -17.85
N TYR A 58 7.86 -6.39 -16.61
CA TYR A 58 6.49 -6.74 -16.26
C TYR A 58 5.45 -5.81 -16.90
N LEU A 59 5.63 -4.49 -16.81
CA LEU A 59 4.70 -3.53 -17.41
C LEU A 59 4.60 -3.66 -18.93
N LEU A 60 5.71 -3.96 -19.61
CA LEU A 60 5.71 -4.14 -21.06
C LEU A 60 5.16 -5.51 -21.49
N SER A 61 5.10 -6.52 -20.60
CA SER A 61 4.47 -7.81 -20.88
C SER A 61 2.94 -7.77 -20.81
N LEU A 62 2.36 -6.83 -20.06
CA LEU A 62 0.91 -6.66 -20.00
C LEU A 62 0.35 -6.07 -21.32
N SER A 63 -0.85 -6.48 -21.72
CA SER A 63 -1.57 -5.98 -22.89
C SER A 63 -2.57 -4.88 -22.49
N PRO A 64 -2.44 -3.66 -23.06
CA PRO A 64 -3.44 -2.61 -22.89
C PRO A 64 -4.84 -3.04 -23.32
N GLU A 65 -4.95 -3.81 -24.39
CA GLU A 65 -6.22 -4.25 -24.96
C GLU A 65 -7.01 -5.13 -23.99
N ARG A 66 -6.31 -6.00 -23.26
CA ARG A 66 -6.90 -6.86 -22.22
C ARG A 66 -7.33 -6.04 -21.00
N LEU A 67 -6.51 -5.09 -20.54
CA LEU A 67 -6.90 -4.15 -19.48
C LEU A 67 -8.08 -3.25 -19.87
N LEU A 68 -8.23 -2.96 -21.17
CA LEU A 68 -9.33 -2.19 -21.74
C LEU A 68 -10.55 -3.03 -22.11
N HIS A 69 -10.57 -4.35 -21.87
CA HIS A 69 -11.65 -5.24 -22.29
C HIS A 69 -13.04 -4.72 -21.87
N ASN A 70 -13.24 -4.49 -20.56
CA ASN A 70 -14.53 -4.03 -20.04
C ASN A 70 -14.84 -2.58 -20.47
N PHE A 71 -13.82 -1.76 -20.72
CA PHE A 71 -14.01 -0.41 -21.22
C PHE A 71 -14.58 -0.43 -22.64
N TYR A 72 -14.07 -1.30 -23.52
CA TYR A 72 -14.66 -1.53 -24.85
C TYR A 72 -16.10 -2.03 -24.76
N ALA A 73 -16.33 -3.07 -23.96
CA ALA A 73 -17.66 -3.66 -23.80
C ALA A 73 -18.68 -2.64 -23.29
N SER A 74 -18.30 -1.80 -22.31
CA SER A 74 -19.16 -0.74 -21.76
C SER A 74 -19.63 0.25 -22.83
N ALA A 75 -18.79 0.52 -23.83
CA ALA A 75 -19.06 1.47 -24.91
C ALA A 75 -19.76 0.84 -26.12
N GLY A 76 -20.16 -0.45 -26.03
CA GLY A 76 -20.75 -1.19 -27.15
C GLY A 76 -19.77 -1.45 -28.31
N LEU A 77 -18.46 -1.41 -28.04
CA LEU A 77 -17.41 -1.67 -29.01
C LEU A 77 -16.93 -3.13 -28.94
N SER A 78 -16.41 -3.65 -30.05
CA SER A 78 -15.75 -4.97 -30.05
C SER A 78 -14.47 -4.93 -29.20
N THR A 79 -14.35 -5.89 -28.28
CA THR A 79 -13.17 -6.04 -27.41
C THR A 79 -11.96 -6.51 -28.20
N LYS A 80 -10.77 -5.98 -27.90
CA LYS A 80 -9.51 -6.30 -28.62
C LYS A 80 -8.59 -7.31 -27.91
N GLY A 81 -8.99 -7.80 -26.75
CA GLY A 81 -8.28 -8.82 -25.98
C GLY A 81 -9.22 -9.47 -24.98
N GLU A 82 -8.86 -10.63 -24.46
CA GLU A 82 -9.63 -11.32 -23.41
C GLU A 82 -9.44 -10.64 -22.04
N THR A 83 -10.36 -10.88 -21.11
CA THR A 83 -10.21 -10.41 -19.74
C THR A 83 -8.94 -10.97 -19.09
N TYR A 84 -8.36 -10.18 -18.20
CA TYR A 84 -7.36 -10.68 -17.27
C TYR A 84 -8.02 -11.48 -16.15
N GLY A 85 -7.24 -12.36 -15.49
CA GLY A 85 -7.70 -13.13 -14.34
C GLY A 85 -7.73 -12.30 -13.05
N GLY A 86 -7.80 -12.99 -11.91
CA GLY A 86 -7.77 -12.36 -10.59
C GLY A 86 -8.88 -11.34 -10.40
N TRP A 87 -8.54 -10.18 -9.82
CA TRP A 87 -9.53 -9.12 -9.57
C TRP A 87 -10.03 -8.41 -10.84
N GLU A 88 -9.27 -8.43 -11.94
CA GLU A 88 -9.72 -7.87 -13.23
C GLU A 88 -10.83 -8.71 -13.89
N ALA A 89 -11.02 -9.95 -13.45
CA ALA A 89 -12.18 -10.78 -13.83
C ALA A 89 -13.42 -10.52 -12.96
N ARG A 90 -13.34 -9.64 -11.95
CA ARG A 90 -14.41 -9.33 -10.98
C ARG A 90 -14.90 -7.88 -11.14
N GLY A 91 -15.90 -7.49 -10.34
CA GLY A 91 -16.55 -6.17 -10.46
C GLY A 91 -15.65 -4.93 -10.28
N ILE A 92 -14.45 -5.08 -9.70
CA ILE A 92 -13.48 -3.98 -9.49
C ILE A 92 -12.67 -3.64 -10.75
N ALA A 93 -12.80 -4.45 -11.82
CA ALA A 93 -12.04 -4.33 -13.06
C ALA A 93 -11.86 -2.89 -13.57
N GLY A 94 -10.70 -2.63 -14.16
CA GLY A 94 -10.26 -1.32 -14.58
C GLY A 94 -9.46 -0.54 -13.53
N HIS A 95 -9.43 -1.00 -12.27
CA HIS A 95 -8.54 -0.39 -11.28
C HIS A 95 -7.06 -0.63 -11.64
N THR A 96 -6.73 -1.79 -12.22
CA THR A 96 -5.39 -2.10 -12.68
C THR A 96 -5.00 -1.20 -13.84
N LEU A 97 -5.91 -0.90 -14.78
CA LEU A 97 -5.63 0.05 -15.86
C LEU A 97 -5.16 1.40 -15.30
N GLY A 98 -5.83 1.93 -14.29
CA GLY A 98 -5.42 3.19 -13.66
C GLY A 98 -4.00 3.14 -13.11
N HIS A 99 -3.67 2.11 -12.35
CA HIS A 99 -2.31 1.87 -11.85
C HIS A 99 -1.29 1.64 -12.96
N TYR A 100 -1.69 0.97 -14.04
CA TYR A 100 -0.85 0.70 -15.21
C TYR A 100 -0.45 2.00 -15.91
N LEU A 101 -1.40 2.93 -16.09
CA LEU A 101 -1.13 4.26 -16.65
C LEU A 101 -0.13 5.04 -15.78
N SER A 102 -0.35 5.09 -14.46
CA SER A 102 0.59 5.73 -13.52
C SER A 102 1.96 5.06 -13.55
N GLY A 103 2.01 3.72 -13.53
CA GLY A 103 3.25 2.94 -13.60
C GLY A 103 4.06 3.21 -14.87
N LEU A 104 3.42 3.25 -16.04
CA LEU A 104 4.07 3.61 -17.31
C LEU A 104 4.57 5.06 -17.30
N ALA A 105 3.76 6.01 -16.83
CA ALA A 105 4.14 7.42 -16.79
C ALA A 105 5.36 7.66 -15.86
N LEU A 106 5.34 7.04 -14.68
CA LEU A 106 6.45 7.07 -13.72
C LEU A 106 7.71 6.40 -14.28
N LEU A 107 7.56 5.25 -14.93
CA LEU A 107 8.67 4.50 -15.50
C LEU A 107 9.31 5.28 -16.65
N PHE A 108 8.51 5.90 -17.51
CA PHE A 108 9.00 6.79 -18.55
C PHE A 108 9.76 7.97 -17.95
N ALA A 109 9.23 8.61 -16.91
CA ALA A 109 9.95 9.70 -16.23
C ALA A 109 11.29 9.22 -15.63
N GLN A 110 11.35 8.02 -15.04
CA GLN A 110 12.57 7.47 -14.45
C GLN A 110 13.64 7.11 -15.49
N THR A 111 13.23 6.54 -16.62
CA THR A 111 14.14 5.90 -17.59
C THR A 111 14.37 6.73 -18.85
N GLY A 112 13.35 7.48 -19.29
CA GLY A 112 13.28 8.11 -20.61
C GLY A 112 12.98 7.14 -21.75
N ASP A 113 12.55 5.90 -21.47
CA ASP A 113 12.31 4.88 -22.50
C ASP A 113 11.10 5.22 -23.40
N ALA A 114 11.37 5.49 -24.67
CA ALA A 114 10.35 5.81 -25.66
C ALA A 114 9.32 4.67 -25.84
N ALA A 115 9.69 3.40 -25.69
CA ALA A 115 8.74 2.29 -25.83
C ALA A 115 7.67 2.31 -24.73
N VAL A 116 8.04 2.71 -23.51
CA VAL A 116 7.12 2.89 -22.39
C VAL A 116 6.16 4.05 -22.66
N ARG A 117 6.69 5.19 -23.14
CA ARG A 117 5.85 6.34 -23.53
C ARG A 117 4.87 5.97 -24.65
N ASP A 118 5.34 5.26 -25.67
CA ASP A 118 4.51 4.94 -26.83
C ASP A 118 3.41 3.92 -26.45
N ARG A 119 3.70 3.00 -25.50
CA ARG A 119 2.70 2.12 -24.88
C ARG A 119 1.64 2.91 -24.10
N LEU A 120 2.06 3.91 -23.31
CA LEU A 120 1.15 4.79 -22.60
C LEU A 120 0.27 5.58 -23.58
N ARG A 121 0.88 6.22 -24.59
CA ARG A 121 0.16 7.00 -25.61
C ARG A 121 -0.87 6.16 -26.36
N TYR A 122 -0.51 4.93 -26.74
CA TYR A 122 -1.43 4.01 -27.38
C TYR A 122 -2.65 3.72 -26.48
N THR A 123 -2.41 3.39 -25.21
CA THR A 123 -3.49 3.12 -24.24
C THR A 123 -4.44 4.32 -24.09
N ILE A 124 -3.89 5.54 -24.03
CA ILE A 124 -4.67 6.79 -23.97
C ILE A 124 -5.49 7.01 -25.25
N ALA A 125 -4.93 6.73 -26.43
CA ALA A 125 -5.66 6.86 -27.69
C ALA A 125 -6.87 5.91 -27.76
N GLU A 126 -6.71 4.68 -27.28
CA GLU A 126 -7.78 3.69 -27.21
C GLU A 126 -8.87 4.12 -26.21
N MET A 127 -8.48 4.63 -25.03
CA MET A 127 -9.41 5.23 -24.07
C MET A 127 -10.19 6.41 -24.66
N ALA A 128 -9.53 7.27 -25.45
CA ALA A 128 -10.19 8.39 -26.11
C ALA A 128 -11.25 7.91 -27.13
N ALA A 129 -10.96 6.84 -27.88
CA ALA A 129 -11.91 6.23 -28.81
C ALA A 129 -13.12 5.63 -28.06
N ILE A 130 -12.88 4.93 -26.95
CA ILE A 130 -13.92 4.37 -26.07
C ILE A 130 -14.81 5.48 -25.49
N GLN A 131 -14.21 6.51 -24.89
CA GLN A 131 -14.95 7.63 -24.29
C GLN A 131 -15.76 8.40 -25.33
N LYS A 132 -15.25 8.52 -26.56
CA LYS A 132 -16.01 9.11 -27.68
C LYS A 132 -17.24 8.27 -28.04
N ALA A 133 -17.15 6.94 -28.02
CA ALA A 133 -18.29 6.07 -28.28
C ALA A 133 -19.36 6.13 -27.17
N GLN A 134 -18.96 6.36 -25.92
CA GLN A 134 -19.88 6.63 -24.80
C GLN A 134 -20.62 7.96 -24.95
N GLY A 135 -19.94 9.01 -25.40
CA GLY A 135 -20.55 10.30 -25.78
C GLY A 135 -20.87 11.27 -24.64
N ASP A 136 -20.70 10.88 -23.38
CA ASP A 136 -21.03 11.68 -22.19
C ASP A 136 -19.84 11.92 -21.23
N GLY A 137 -18.64 11.49 -21.63
CA GLY A 137 -17.42 11.59 -20.84
C GLY A 137 -17.13 10.39 -19.94
N TYR A 138 -18.06 9.43 -19.81
CA TYR A 138 -17.79 8.18 -19.10
C TYR A 138 -16.70 7.35 -19.79
N VAL A 139 -15.76 6.84 -18.99
CA VAL A 139 -14.75 5.87 -19.41
C VAL A 139 -14.40 5.01 -18.19
N GLY A 140 -15.08 3.87 -18.06
CA GLY A 140 -14.96 2.98 -16.91
C GLY A 140 -14.98 1.51 -17.33
N GLY A 141 -14.33 0.66 -16.54
CA GLY A 141 -14.26 -0.79 -16.78
C GLY A 141 -14.88 -1.64 -15.67
N THR A 142 -15.46 -1.00 -14.64
CA THR A 142 -16.12 -1.70 -13.54
C THR A 142 -17.34 -2.44 -14.04
N THR A 143 -17.65 -3.58 -13.44
CA THR A 143 -18.87 -4.35 -13.74
C THR A 143 -19.65 -4.63 -12.46
N VAL A 144 -20.92 -4.97 -12.61
CA VAL A 144 -21.79 -5.29 -11.49
C VAL A 144 -22.77 -6.40 -11.86
N GLU A 145 -23.09 -7.26 -10.90
CA GLU A 145 -24.12 -8.29 -11.08
C GLU A 145 -25.53 -7.69 -10.93
N ARG A 146 -26.39 -8.01 -11.90
CA ARG A 146 -27.82 -7.66 -11.92
C ARG A 146 -28.60 -8.83 -12.48
N ASP A 147 -29.57 -9.34 -11.73
CA ASP A 147 -30.48 -10.42 -12.15
C ASP A 147 -29.74 -11.65 -12.74
N GLY A 148 -28.61 -12.01 -12.12
CA GLY A 148 -27.78 -13.15 -12.54
C GLY A 148 -26.92 -12.89 -13.80
N LYS A 149 -26.73 -11.63 -14.18
CA LYS A 149 -25.87 -11.21 -15.30
C LYS A 149 -24.89 -10.14 -14.87
N THR A 150 -23.66 -10.26 -15.35
CA THR A 150 -22.66 -9.20 -15.31
C THR A 150 -23.03 -8.10 -16.32
N VAL A 151 -23.19 -6.86 -15.84
CA VAL A 151 -23.47 -5.67 -16.66
C VAL A 151 -22.45 -4.55 -16.39
N ASP A 152 -22.44 -3.53 -17.24
CA ASP A 152 -21.59 -2.34 -17.08
C ASP A 152 -21.88 -1.62 -15.75
N GLY A 153 -20.81 -1.33 -15.00
CA GLY A 153 -20.84 -0.59 -13.75
C GLY A 153 -21.31 0.86 -13.87
N LYS A 154 -21.42 1.43 -15.08
CA LYS A 154 -22.03 2.74 -15.32
C LYS A 154 -23.41 2.89 -14.65
N ILE A 155 -24.17 1.79 -14.57
CA ILE A 155 -25.48 1.76 -13.89
C ILE A 155 -25.39 2.23 -12.44
N VAL A 156 -24.31 1.89 -11.72
CA VAL A 156 -24.09 2.29 -10.33
C VAL A 156 -23.92 3.81 -10.23
N PHE A 157 -23.14 4.41 -11.14
CA PHE A 157 -22.97 5.87 -11.18
C PHE A 157 -24.28 6.59 -11.47
N GLU A 158 -25.11 6.06 -12.36
CA GLU A 158 -26.41 6.64 -12.68
C GLU A 158 -27.47 6.42 -11.58
N GLU A 159 -27.38 5.36 -10.80
CA GLU A 159 -28.16 5.19 -9.56
C GLU A 159 -27.77 6.25 -8.52
N ILE A 160 -26.46 6.47 -8.30
CA ILE A 160 -25.96 7.53 -7.41
C ILE A 160 -26.47 8.90 -7.87
N ARG A 161 -26.46 9.18 -9.19
CA ARG A 161 -27.00 10.42 -9.78
C ARG A 161 -28.46 10.66 -9.39
N ARG A 162 -29.26 9.59 -9.25
CA ARG A 162 -30.67 9.67 -8.83
C ARG A 162 -30.84 9.75 -7.30
N GLY A 163 -29.74 9.79 -6.54
CA GLY A 163 -29.74 9.77 -5.08
C GLY A 163 -29.94 8.38 -4.47
N ASP A 164 -29.94 7.32 -5.30
CA ASP A 164 -30.02 5.94 -4.83
C ASP A 164 -28.63 5.46 -4.41
N ILE A 165 -28.37 5.50 -3.10
CA ILE A 165 -27.06 5.17 -2.52
C ILE A 165 -27.28 4.14 -1.42
N ARG A 166 -26.77 2.93 -1.64
CA ARG A 166 -26.70 1.83 -0.67
C ARG A 166 -25.24 1.43 -0.55
N THR A 167 -24.71 1.38 0.66
CA THR A 167 -23.30 1.03 0.85
C THR A 167 -23.09 0.18 2.09
N GLY A 168 -22.16 -0.79 1.97
CA GLY A 168 -21.61 -1.59 3.06
C GLY A 168 -20.14 -1.28 3.36
N GLY A 169 -19.64 -0.09 3.02
CA GLY A 169 -18.25 0.33 3.24
C GLY A 169 -17.28 0.04 2.09
N PHE A 170 -17.48 -1.05 1.34
CA PHE A 170 -16.72 -1.38 0.12
C PHE A 170 -17.60 -1.76 -1.06
N ASP A 171 -18.90 -1.56 -0.89
CA ASP A 171 -19.92 -1.75 -1.89
C ASP A 171 -20.65 -0.42 -2.10
N ILE A 172 -20.97 -0.11 -3.36
CA ILE A 172 -21.96 0.92 -3.70
C ILE A 172 -22.94 0.29 -4.67
N ASN A 173 -24.18 0.09 -4.22
CA ASN A 173 -25.27 -0.50 -4.98
C ASN A 173 -24.90 -1.84 -5.67
N GLY A 174 -24.16 -2.72 -4.99
CA GLY A 174 -23.68 -4.00 -5.55
C GLY A 174 -22.35 -3.89 -6.33
N GLY A 175 -21.89 -2.67 -6.64
CA GLY A 175 -20.61 -2.42 -7.28
C GLY A 175 -19.45 -2.46 -6.29
N TRP A 176 -18.36 -3.15 -6.63
CA TRP A 176 -17.17 -3.24 -5.79
C TRP A 176 -16.31 -1.98 -5.91
N VAL A 177 -16.30 -1.15 -4.85
CA VAL A 177 -15.53 0.10 -4.72
C VAL A 177 -15.42 0.95 -6.01
N PRO A 178 -16.52 1.26 -6.72
CA PRO A 178 -16.44 1.90 -8.03
C PRO A 178 -15.78 3.29 -8.01
N LEU A 179 -15.88 4.02 -6.88
CA LEU A 179 -15.17 5.29 -6.71
C LEU A 179 -13.66 5.13 -6.54
N TYR A 180 -13.19 4.04 -5.92
CA TYR A 180 -11.76 3.70 -5.88
C TYR A 180 -11.22 3.45 -7.28
N THR A 181 -11.92 2.65 -8.08
CA THR A 181 -11.52 2.34 -9.46
C THR A 181 -11.50 3.62 -10.30
N TRP A 182 -12.53 4.46 -10.17
CA TRP A 182 -12.57 5.78 -10.80
C TRP A 182 -11.36 6.63 -10.43
N HIS A 183 -11.03 6.71 -9.15
CA HIS A 183 -9.85 7.42 -8.66
C HIS A 183 -8.56 6.91 -9.30
N LYS A 184 -8.37 5.59 -9.45
CA LYS A 184 -7.15 5.04 -10.06
C LYS A 184 -7.00 5.44 -11.51
N VAL A 185 -8.07 5.35 -12.30
CA VAL A 185 -8.04 5.76 -13.71
C VAL A 185 -7.83 7.28 -13.82
N HIS A 186 -8.47 8.07 -12.97
CA HIS A 186 -8.28 9.53 -12.94
C HIS A 186 -6.83 9.90 -12.59
N ALA A 187 -6.24 9.27 -11.56
CA ALA A 187 -4.84 9.46 -11.19
C ALA A 187 -3.87 9.05 -12.32
N GLY A 188 -4.11 7.91 -12.97
CA GLY A 188 -3.33 7.45 -14.11
C GLY A 188 -3.35 8.42 -15.30
N LEU A 189 -4.50 9.02 -15.58
CA LEU A 189 -4.62 10.06 -16.61
C LEU A 189 -3.90 11.36 -16.21
N ILE A 190 -3.95 11.76 -14.94
CA ILE A 190 -3.19 12.91 -14.40
C ILE A 190 -1.68 12.66 -14.56
N ASP A 191 -1.20 11.47 -14.21
CA ASP A 191 0.21 11.10 -14.32
C ASP A 191 0.68 11.04 -15.77
N ALA A 192 -0.18 10.56 -16.70
CA ALA A 192 0.13 10.59 -18.13
C ALA A 192 0.37 12.01 -18.65
N VAL A 193 -0.42 12.99 -18.19
CA VAL A 193 -0.24 14.42 -18.52
C VAL A 193 1.04 14.98 -17.89
N ARG A 194 1.29 14.69 -16.61
CA ARG A 194 2.37 15.34 -15.83
C ARG A 194 3.74 14.73 -16.04
N LEU A 195 3.80 13.41 -16.16
CA LEU A 195 5.02 12.61 -16.09
C LEU A 195 5.27 11.85 -17.39
N GLY A 196 4.19 11.46 -18.09
CA GLY A 196 4.24 10.59 -19.25
C GLY A 196 4.62 11.26 -20.58
N ASP A 197 4.65 12.60 -20.68
CA ASP A 197 4.77 13.33 -21.95
C ASP A 197 3.69 12.89 -22.98
N VAL A 198 2.46 12.70 -22.48
CA VAL A 198 1.26 12.35 -23.26
C VAL A 198 0.15 13.36 -22.94
N THR A 199 0.26 14.54 -23.54
CA THR A 199 -0.71 15.64 -23.32
C THR A 199 -2.10 15.32 -23.89
N GLU A 200 -2.19 14.36 -24.81
CA GLU A 200 -3.42 13.80 -25.35
C GLU A 200 -4.31 13.12 -24.29
N ALA A 201 -3.77 12.84 -23.10
CA ALA A 201 -4.55 12.35 -21.97
C ALA A 201 -5.44 13.44 -21.33
N MET A 202 -5.12 14.73 -21.50
CA MET A 202 -5.82 15.84 -20.85
C MET A 202 -7.32 15.92 -21.22
N PRO A 203 -7.74 15.82 -22.50
CA PRO A 203 -9.16 15.82 -22.84
C PRO A 203 -9.91 14.63 -22.23
N VAL A 204 -9.29 13.43 -22.26
CA VAL A 204 -9.89 12.21 -21.68
C VAL A 204 -10.10 12.37 -20.18
N MET A 205 -9.07 12.87 -19.50
CA MET A 205 -9.09 13.18 -18.07
C MET A 205 -10.18 14.17 -17.70
N LEU A 206 -10.28 15.29 -18.41
CA LEU A 206 -11.27 16.33 -18.10
C LEU A 206 -12.71 15.88 -18.37
N ALA A 207 -12.94 15.14 -19.46
CA ALA A 207 -14.26 14.60 -19.76
C ALA A 207 -14.69 13.56 -18.71
N MET A 208 -13.77 12.70 -18.29
CA MET A 208 -13.99 11.77 -17.18
C MET A 208 -14.28 12.53 -15.89
N ALA A 209 -13.38 13.41 -15.43
CA ALA A 209 -13.58 14.21 -14.23
C ALA A 209 -14.91 14.98 -14.25
N GLY A 210 -15.30 15.50 -15.42
CA GLY A 210 -16.57 16.18 -15.66
C GLY A 210 -17.78 15.28 -15.48
N TYR A 211 -17.78 14.05 -16.02
CA TYR A 211 -18.87 13.09 -15.87
C TYR A 211 -19.19 12.86 -14.39
N LEU A 212 -18.21 12.46 -13.58
CA LEU A 212 -18.44 12.19 -12.17
C LEU A 212 -18.75 13.47 -11.39
N ALA A 213 -18.18 14.62 -11.78
CA ALA A 213 -18.51 15.89 -11.14
C ALA A 213 -20.00 16.23 -11.26
N THR A 214 -20.63 15.97 -12.40
CA THR A 214 -22.09 16.20 -12.55
C THR A 214 -22.94 15.35 -11.60
N ILE A 215 -22.43 14.20 -11.15
CA ILE A 215 -23.09 13.34 -10.17
C ILE A 215 -22.87 13.91 -8.77
N LEU A 216 -21.61 14.11 -8.40
CA LEU A 216 -21.21 14.54 -7.06
C LEU A 216 -21.74 15.94 -6.72
N GLU A 217 -21.82 16.84 -7.68
CA GLU A 217 -22.37 18.19 -7.50
C GLU A 217 -23.87 18.16 -7.22
N GLY A 218 -24.60 17.16 -7.72
CA GLY A 218 -26.05 17.02 -7.56
C GLY A 218 -26.52 16.38 -6.25
N LEU A 219 -25.62 15.75 -5.48
CA LEU A 219 -25.96 15.18 -4.17
C LEU A 219 -26.19 16.30 -3.14
N ASP A 220 -26.88 16.02 -2.04
CA ASP A 220 -26.81 16.83 -0.82
C ASP A 220 -25.66 16.37 0.11
N ASP A 221 -25.46 17.04 1.23
CA ASP A 221 -24.38 16.71 2.17
C ASP A 221 -24.58 15.34 2.85
N ALA A 222 -25.82 14.97 3.15
CA ALA A 222 -26.13 13.68 3.79
C ALA A 222 -25.88 12.53 2.81
N GLN A 223 -26.29 12.68 1.56
CA GLN A 223 -26.02 11.77 0.46
C GLN A 223 -24.52 11.67 0.17
N MET A 224 -23.81 12.79 0.16
CA MET A 224 -22.34 12.80 0.01
C MET A 224 -21.68 12.00 1.13
N GLN A 225 -22.04 12.23 2.40
CA GLN A 225 -21.47 11.46 3.51
C GLN A 225 -21.83 9.97 3.44
N LYS A 226 -23.06 9.65 3.02
CA LYS A 226 -23.48 8.26 2.78
C LYS A 226 -22.64 7.61 1.69
N LEU A 227 -22.38 8.32 0.59
CA LEU A 227 -21.52 7.84 -0.49
C LEU A 227 -20.07 7.64 -0.03
N LEU A 228 -19.51 8.61 0.70
CA LEU A 228 -18.13 8.57 1.19
C LEU A 228 -17.91 7.54 2.31
N ALA A 229 -18.97 6.93 2.85
CA ALA A 229 -18.83 5.77 3.73
C ALA A 229 -18.22 4.57 2.97
N ALA A 230 -18.44 4.46 1.66
CA ALA A 230 -17.73 3.53 0.80
C ALA A 230 -16.29 3.98 0.53
N GLU A 231 -15.38 3.03 0.33
CA GLU A 231 -14.03 3.35 -0.14
C GLU A 231 -14.07 4.10 -1.50
N HIS A 232 -13.35 5.22 -1.53
CA HIS A 232 -13.28 6.13 -2.67
C HIS A 232 -11.83 6.52 -3.02
N GLY A 233 -10.84 5.77 -2.53
CA GLY A 233 -9.42 6.08 -2.73
C GLY A 233 -9.07 7.53 -2.37
N GLY A 234 -8.18 8.14 -3.14
CA GLY A 234 -7.83 9.56 -3.03
C GLY A 234 -8.63 10.42 -4.01
N LEU A 235 -9.95 10.23 -4.13
CA LEU A 235 -10.73 10.98 -5.11
C LEU A 235 -10.64 12.50 -4.90
N ASN A 236 -10.51 12.94 -3.65
CA ASN A 236 -10.22 14.33 -3.30
C ASN A 236 -8.84 14.78 -3.83
N ASP A 237 -7.81 13.94 -3.72
CA ASP A 237 -6.47 14.16 -4.31
C ASP A 237 -6.58 14.36 -5.83
N SER A 238 -7.26 13.44 -6.55
CA SER A 238 -7.39 13.57 -8.01
C SER A 238 -8.06 14.87 -8.43
N TYR A 239 -9.15 15.30 -7.79
CA TYR A 239 -9.81 16.57 -8.13
C TYR A 239 -8.98 17.80 -7.71
N ALA A 240 -8.22 17.72 -6.61
CA ALA A 240 -7.26 18.76 -6.25
C ALA A 240 -6.16 18.89 -7.32
N GLU A 241 -5.71 17.76 -7.87
CA GLU A 241 -4.72 17.74 -8.94
C GLU A 241 -5.29 18.17 -10.31
N THR A 242 -6.57 17.90 -10.59
CA THR A 242 -7.28 18.50 -11.73
C THR A 242 -7.33 20.03 -11.61
N TYR A 243 -7.57 20.55 -10.40
CA TYR A 243 -7.50 22.00 -10.16
C TYR A 243 -6.10 22.54 -10.43
N ALA A 244 -5.07 21.91 -9.87
CA ALA A 244 -3.68 22.33 -10.07
C ALA A 244 -3.26 22.33 -11.55
N LEU A 245 -3.78 21.40 -12.37
CA LEU A 245 -3.51 21.34 -13.81
C LEU A 245 -4.23 22.41 -14.63
N THR A 246 -5.42 22.83 -14.20
CA THR A 246 -6.35 23.62 -15.04
C THR A 246 -6.57 25.04 -14.54
N GLY A 247 -6.31 25.31 -13.27
CA GLY A 247 -6.71 26.54 -12.57
C GLY A 247 -8.22 26.71 -12.41
N ASN A 248 -9.07 25.74 -12.80
CA ASN A 248 -10.52 25.89 -12.74
C ASN A 248 -11.06 25.65 -11.31
N PRO A 249 -11.62 26.67 -10.63
CA PRO A 249 -12.03 26.56 -9.23
C PRO A 249 -13.19 25.57 -8.99
N ARG A 250 -13.89 25.11 -10.04
CA ARG A 250 -14.88 24.02 -9.93
C ARG A 250 -14.26 22.77 -9.31
N TRP A 251 -13.07 22.38 -9.77
CA TRP A 251 -12.42 21.15 -9.31
C TRP A 251 -11.94 21.28 -7.87
N ARG A 252 -11.45 22.45 -7.46
CA ARG A 252 -11.11 22.73 -6.06
C ARG A 252 -12.31 22.56 -5.15
N ARG A 253 -13.45 23.20 -5.48
CA ARG A 253 -14.68 23.09 -4.67
C ARG A 253 -15.15 21.64 -4.54
N LEU A 254 -15.03 20.88 -5.63
CA LEU A 254 -15.39 19.46 -5.62
C LEU A 254 -14.44 18.63 -4.74
N ALA A 255 -13.12 18.88 -4.82
CA ALA A 255 -12.13 18.23 -3.95
C ALA A 255 -12.38 18.54 -2.47
N GLU A 256 -12.66 19.80 -2.11
CA GLU A 256 -13.02 20.23 -0.75
C GLU A 256 -14.33 19.58 -0.26
N ARG A 257 -15.28 19.34 -1.17
CA ARG A 257 -16.56 18.67 -0.86
C ARG A 257 -16.41 17.17 -0.61
N ILE A 258 -15.41 16.53 -1.20
CA ILE A 258 -15.07 15.11 -0.98
C ILE A 258 -14.31 15.00 0.36
N TYR A 259 -15.04 15.26 1.45
CA TYR A 259 -14.52 15.23 2.82
C TYR A 259 -15.35 14.26 3.65
N HIS A 260 -14.82 13.07 3.92
CA HIS A 260 -15.48 12.06 4.75
C HIS A 260 -15.40 12.46 6.23
N GLN A 261 -16.43 13.14 6.72
CA GLN A 261 -16.44 13.78 8.05
C GLN A 261 -16.16 12.80 9.17
N ARG A 262 -16.78 11.60 9.13
CA ARG A 262 -16.64 10.56 10.17
C ARG A 262 -15.19 10.15 10.43
N VAL A 263 -14.32 10.21 9.42
CA VAL A 263 -12.90 9.83 9.53
C VAL A 263 -12.01 11.06 9.66
N LEU A 264 -12.22 12.08 8.83
CA LEU A 264 -11.29 13.21 8.72
C LEU A 264 -11.47 14.26 9.81
N ALA A 265 -12.69 14.42 10.37
CA ALA A 265 -12.92 15.41 11.41
C ALA A 265 -12.26 15.04 12.75
N PRO A 266 -12.32 13.78 13.25
CA PRO A 266 -11.55 13.38 14.42
C PRO A 266 -10.04 13.60 14.27
N LEU A 267 -9.48 13.21 13.11
CA LEU A 267 -8.06 13.39 12.82
C LEU A 267 -7.65 14.87 12.78
N ALA A 268 -8.48 15.72 12.18
CA ALA A 268 -8.27 17.17 12.20
C ALA A 268 -8.35 17.78 13.61
N ALA A 269 -9.09 17.14 14.52
CA ALA A 269 -9.19 17.52 15.92
C ALA A 269 -8.12 16.85 16.81
N GLY A 270 -7.16 16.13 16.22
CA GLY A 270 -6.09 15.45 16.98
C GLY A 270 -6.54 14.21 17.74
N LYS A 271 -7.59 13.53 17.27
CA LYS A 271 -8.13 12.30 17.87
C LYS A 271 -7.82 11.08 17.00
N ASP A 272 -7.17 10.08 17.59
CA ASP A 272 -6.95 8.77 16.97
C ASP A 272 -8.21 7.89 17.10
N ASP A 273 -9.06 7.93 16.08
CA ASP A 273 -10.18 7.00 15.87
C ASP A 273 -9.88 6.00 14.72
N LEU A 274 -8.60 5.65 14.52
CA LEU A 274 -8.17 4.69 13.50
C LEU A 274 -8.42 3.21 13.82
N PRO A 275 -8.36 2.73 15.09
CA PRO A 275 -8.52 1.30 15.38
C PRO A 275 -9.77 0.69 14.76
N GLY A 276 -9.62 -0.44 14.07
CA GLY A 276 -10.68 -1.14 13.35
C GLY A 276 -11.01 -0.59 11.96
N LEU A 277 -10.45 0.56 11.56
CA LEU A 277 -10.59 1.04 10.19
C LEU A 277 -9.60 0.35 9.25
N HIS A 278 -10.04 0.05 8.03
CA HIS A 278 -9.17 -0.41 6.95
C HIS A 278 -8.17 0.69 6.59
N ALA A 279 -6.88 0.42 6.72
CA ALA A 279 -5.81 1.41 6.69
C ALA A 279 -5.67 2.08 5.32
N ASN A 280 -5.58 1.29 4.25
CA ASN A 280 -5.36 1.82 2.90
C ASN A 280 -6.51 2.72 2.39
N THR A 281 -7.73 2.54 2.91
CA THR A 281 -8.86 3.41 2.57
C THR A 281 -8.70 4.80 3.19
N GLN A 282 -7.96 4.95 4.30
CA GLN A 282 -7.84 6.23 5.00
C GLN A 282 -6.68 7.06 4.46
N ILE A 283 -5.50 6.46 4.25
CA ILE A 283 -4.27 7.18 3.90
C ILE A 283 -4.45 8.09 2.65
N PRO A 284 -5.07 7.64 1.54
CA PRO A 284 -5.29 8.48 0.35
C PRO A 284 -6.16 9.71 0.60
N LYS A 285 -7.11 9.64 1.53
CA LYS A 285 -7.94 10.80 1.91
C LYS A 285 -7.05 11.91 2.50
N LEU A 286 -6.07 11.52 3.32
CA LEU A 286 -5.11 12.44 3.94
C LEU A 286 -4.08 12.96 2.95
N ILE A 287 -3.70 12.18 1.92
CA ILE A 287 -2.93 12.70 0.78
C ILE A 287 -3.71 13.83 0.09
N GLY A 288 -5.01 13.62 -0.15
CA GLY A 288 -5.85 14.67 -0.73
C GLY A 288 -5.99 15.91 0.15
N LEU A 289 -6.07 15.77 1.49
CA LEU A 289 -6.01 16.92 2.40
C LEU A 289 -4.66 17.63 2.34
N ALA A 290 -3.56 16.88 2.34
CA ALA A 290 -2.22 17.44 2.20
C ALA A 290 -2.11 18.26 0.89
N ARG A 291 -2.63 17.72 -0.21
CA ARG A 291 -2.65 18.44 -1.48
C ARG A 291 -3.55 19.68 -1.47
N LEU A 292 -4.71 19.60 -0.81
CA LEU A 292 -5.58 20.76 -0.64
C LEU A 292 -4.91 21.86 0.19
N TYR A 293 -4.20 21.53 1.27
CA TYR A 293 -3.44 22.54 2.03
C TYR A 293 -2.43 23.29 1.14
N GLU A 294 -1.75 22.58 0.24
CA GLU A 294 -0.79 23.20 -0.70
C GLU A 294 -1.45 24.21 -1.64
N LEU A 295 -2.70 23.95 -2.02
CA LEU A 295 -3.46 24.75 -2.99
C LEU A 295 -4.32 25.84 -2.35
N THR A 296 -4.63 25.73 -1.05
CA THR A 296 -5.60 26.61 -0.36
C THR A 296 -5.03 27.33 0.85
N GLY A 297 -3.98 26.79 1.47
CA GLY A 297 -3.45 27.28 2.75
C GLY A 297 -4.33 26.93 3.96
N GLU A 298 -5.38 26.13 3.82
CA GLU A 298 -6.30 25.77 4.91
C GLU A 298 -5.59 24.89 5.96
N GLN A 299 -5.32 25.46 7.13
CA GLN A 299 -4.52 24.83 8.18
C GLN A 299 -5.14 23.54 8.70
N ARG A 300 -6.47 23.43 8.75
CA ARG A 300 -7.17 22.21 9.19
C ARG A 300 -6.76 20.98 8.37
N HIS A 301 -6.46 21.17 7.08
CA HIS A 301 -6.01 20.08 6.22
C HIS A 301 -4.58 19.62 6.56
N ALA A 302 -3.68 20.56 6.84
CA ALA A 302 -2.33 20.26 7.29
C ALA A 302 -2.32 19.57 8.66
N ASP A 303 -3.16 20.03 9.59
CA ASP A 303 -3.24 19.48 10.95
C ASP A 303 -3.68 18.02 10.92
N ALA A 304 -4.72 17.69 10.14
CA ALA A 304 -5.17 16.31 9.94
C ALA A 304 -4.07 15.43 9.33
N ALA A 305 -3.37 15.91 8.29
CA ALA A 305 -2.31 15.17 7.62
C ALA A 305 -1.10 14.92 8.54
N ARG A 306 -0.66 15.92 9.30
CA ARG A 306 0.45 15.80 10.26
C ARG A 306 0.10 14.90 11.42
N PHE A 307 -1.09 15.08 12.00
CA PHE A 307 -1.56 14.24 13.11
C PHE A 307 -1.66 12.77 12.66
N PHE A 308 -2.32 12.50 11.54
CA PHE A 308 -2.44 11.15 11.00
C PHE A 308 -1.08 10.52 10.74
N TYR A 309 -0.17 11.24 10.08
CA TYR A 309 1.17 10.72 9.79
C TYR A 309 1.90 10.32 11.08
N LYS A 310 1.99 11.25 12.03
CA LYS A 310 2.66 11.04 13.32
C LYS A 310 2.06 9.85 14.05
N THR A 311 0.74 9.82 14.19
CA THR A 311 0.00 8.76 14.87
C THR A 311 0.27 7.39 14.24
N VAL A 312 0.20 7.28 12.92
CA VAL A 312 0.43 5.99 12.24
C VAL A 312 1.87 5.54 12.39
N THR A 313 2.85 6.43 12.16
CA THR A 313 4.27 6.06 12.19
C THR A 313 4.79 5.74 13.58
N GLU A 314 4.24 6.38 14.62
CA GLU A 314 4.69 6.20 16.00
C GLU A 314 3.94 5.09 16.74
N HIS A 315 2.64 4.90 16.44
CA HIS A 315 1.78 4.03 17.25
C HIS A 315 1.17 2.83 16.51
N HIS A 316 1.21 2.80 15.17
CA HIS A 316 0.57 1.75 14.36
C HIS A 316 1.51 1.05 13.37
N SER A 317 2.80 1.38 13.39
CA SER A 317 3.80 0.84 12.45
C SER A 317 4.68 -0.22 13.10
N TYR A 318 5.02 -1.25 12.31
CA TYR A 318 5.98 -2.29 12.66
C TYR A 318 7.40 -1.84 12.31
N VAL A 319 8.42 -2.59 12.76
CA VAL A 319 9.84 -2.29 12.57
C VAL A 319 10.26 -2.05 11.11
N ILE A 320 9.58 -2.65 10.12
CA ILE A 320 9.84 -2.41 8.69
C ILE A 320 9.25 -1.08 8.18
N GLY A 321 8.55 -0.33 9.04
CA GLY A 321 7.87 0.93 8.76
C GLY A 321 6.42 0.77 8.25
N GLY A 322 6.06 -0.41 7.74
CA GLY A 322 4.69 -0.73 7.34
C GLY A 322 3.71 -0.78 8.52
N ASN A 323 2.42 -0.72 8.22
CA ASN A 323 1.34 -0.72 9.19
C ASN A 323 0.19 -1.60 8.73
N SER A 324 -0.75 -1.80 9.65
CA SER A 324 -1.91 -2.69 9.57
C SER A 324 -1.59 -4.17 9.76
N GLU A 325 -2.60 -4.89 10.23
CA GLU A 325 -2.66 -6.34 10.23
C GLU A 325 -3.98 -6.72 9.58
N ARG A 326 -3.92 -7.57 8.56
CA ARG A 326 -5.07 -7.90 7.69
C ARG A 326 -5.76 -6.64 7.18
N GLU A 327 -4.97 -5.68 6.70
CA GLU A 327 -5.43 -4.40 6.14
C GLU A 327 -5.99 -3.39 7.16
N HIS A 328 -6.20 -3.76 8.43
CA HIS A 328 -6.86 -2.91 9.42
C HIS A 328 -5.89 -2.38 10.48
N PHE A 329 -6.13 -1.16 10.93
CA PHE A 329 -5.44 -0.61 12.10
C PHE A 329 -5.88 -1.35 13.37
N GLY A 330 -4.91 -1.68 14.22
CA GLY A 330 -5.16 -2.16 15.58
C GLY A 330 -5.31 -1.02 16.57
N PRO A 331 -5.47 -1.30 17.86
CA PRO A 331 -5.23 -0.31 18.90
C PRO A 331 -3.80 0.24 18.82
N PRO A 332 -3.58 1.53 19.14
CA PRO A 332 -2.23 2.10 19.17
C PRO A 332 -1.34 1.34 20.17
N ASP A 333 -0.06 1.25 19.84
CA ASP A 333 0.99 0.63 20.65
C ASP A 333 0.84 -0.89 20.90
N GLN A 334 -0.16 -1.57 20.32
CA GLN A 334 -0.35 -3.02 20.45
C GLN A 334 0.20 -3.80 19.25
N ILE A 335 1.53 -3.86 19.15
CA ILE A 335 2.22 -4.43 17.99
C ILE A 335 2.52 -5.92 18.18
N SER A 336 3.05 -6.35 19.32
CA SER A 336 3.53 -7.73 19.55
C SER A 336 2.47 -8.80 19.31
N THR A 337 1.25 -8.54 19.79
CA THR A 337 0.10 -9.46 19.70
C THR A 337 -0.50 -9.52 18.30
N ARG A 338 -0.06 -8.64 17.40
CA ARG A 338 -0.53 -8.50 16.01
C ARG A 338 0.57 -8.80 14.99
N ILE A 339 1.64 -9.47 15.39
CA ILE A 339 2.65 -9.98 14.45
C ILE A 339 2.13 -11.30 13.87
N THR A 340 1.58 -11.24 12.65
CA THR A 340 0.99 -12.39 11.95
C THR A 340 1.56 -12.56 10.54
N GLU A 341 1.13 -13.62 9.87
CA GLU A 341 1.38 -13.89 8.45
C GLU A 341 0.66 -12.91 7.50
N ARG A 342 -0.24 -12.08 8.02
CA ARG A 342 -0.97 -11.04 7.27
C ARG A 342 -0.65 -9.63 7.78
N THR A 343 0.55 -9.46 8.34
CA THR A 343 1.06 -8.14 8.75
C THR A 343 1.36 -7.28 7.51
N CYS A 344 1.22 -5.96 7.62
CA CYS A 344 1.70 -4.96 6.67
C CYS A 344 1.22 -5.14 5.22
N GLU A 345 0.23 -4.35 4.79
CA GLU A 345 -0.12 -4.22 3.37
C GLU A 345 0.83 -3.22 2.66
N ALA A 346 1.32 -3.58 1.47
CA ALA A 346 2.27 -2.74 0.73
C ALA A 346 1.64 -1.42 0.23
N CYS A 347 0.35 -1.39 -0.13
CA CYS A 347 -0.34 -0.17 -0.50
C CYS A 347 -0.30 0.90 0.61
N ASN A 348 -0.37 0.48 1.88
CA ASN A 348 -0.29 1.40 3.01
C ASN A 348 1.05 2.13 3.01
N SER A 349 2.12 1.36 2.83
CA SER A 349 3.48 1.90 2.79
C SER A 349 3.70 2.80 1.59
N TYR A 350 3.20 2.42 0.42
CA TYR A 350 3.20 3.26 -0.78
C TYR A 350 2.54 4.63 -0.51
N ASN A 351 1.32 4.62 0.04
CA ASN A 351 0.56 5.84 0.31
C ASN A 351 1.17 6.65 1.47
N MET A 352 1.75 6.02 2.48
CA MET A 352 2.50 6.72 3.53
C MET A 352 3.72 7.45 2.97
N LEU A 353 4.43 6.89 1.97
CA LEU A 353 5.52 7.59 1.30
C LEU A 353 5.04 8.78 0.47
N LYS A 354 3.88 8.66 -0.22
CA LYS A 354 3.25 9.82 -0.87
C LYS A 354 2.95 10.95 0.13
N LEU A 355 2.33 10.62 1.27
CA LEU A 355 2.04 11.59 2.33
C LEU A 355 3.32 12.22 2.90
N THR A 356 4.35 11.40 3.14
CA THR A 356 5.67 11.86 3.62
C THR A 356 6.26 12.94 2.71
N ARG A 357 6.12 12.79 1.39
CA ARG A 357 6.62 13.78 0.41
C ARG A 357 5.94 15.14 0.56
N HIS A 358 4.62 15.18 0.76
CA HIS A 358 3.91 16.45 1.02
C HIS A 358 4.43 17.11 2.30
N LEU A 359 4.49 16.36 3.41
CA LEU A 359 4.97 16.88 4.70
C LEU A 359 6.40 17.43 4.60
N TYR A 360 7.28 16.71 3.90
CA TYR A 360 8.65 17.15 3.68
C TYR A 360 8.72 18.42 2.82
N GLY A 361 7.86 18.52 1.81
CA GLY A 361 7.68 19.73 1.01
C GLY A 361 7.37 20.96 1.84
N TRP A 362 6.55 20.82 2.90
CA TRP A 362 6.18 21.93 3.79
C TRP A 362 7.27 22.27 4.80
N GLN A 363 8.00 21.25 5.26
CA GLN A 363 9.03 21.35 6.26
C GLN A 363 10.10 20.29 5.98
N PRO A 364 11.31 20.68 5.53
CA PRO A 364 12.39 19.75 5.20
C PRO A 364 13.03 19.16 6.47
N ASP A 365 12.25 18.39 7.22
CA ASP A 365 12.64 17.66 8.41
C ASP A 365 13.29 16.32 8.01
N PRO A 366 14.56 16.07 8.37
CA PRO A 366 15.24 14.83 8.01
C PRO A 366 14.60 13.58 8.63
N ALA A 367 13.89 13.69 9.76
CA ALA A 367 13.22 12.56 10.39
C ALA A 367 12.12 11.95 9.51
N LEU A 368 11.46 12.76 8.67
CA LEU A 368 10.51 12.27 7.67
C LEU A 368 11.20 11.30 6.69
N PHE A 369 12.46 11.57 6.36
CA PHE A 369 13.25 10.72 5.48
C PHE A 369 13.94 9.55 6.17
N ASP A 370 14.02 9.53 7.51
CA ASP A 370 14.34 8.31 8.26
C ASP A 370 13.20 7.29 8.13
N THR A 371 11.95 7.75 8.29
CA THR A 371 10.76 6.93 8.05
C THR A 371 10.64 6.52 6.59
N TYR A 372 10.89 7.44 5.65
CA TYR A 372 10.89 7.14 4.21
C TYR A 372 11.88 6.03 3.89
N GLU A 373 13.13 6.18 4.34
CA GLU A 373 14.20 5.20 4.15
C GLU A 373 13.85 3.84 4.77
N ARG A 374 13.28 3.84 5.98
CA ARG A 374 12.87 2.61 6.66
C ARG A 374 11.85 1.82 5.83
N ILE A 375 10.77 2.47 5.42
CA ILE A 375 9.70 1.87 4.61
C ILE A 375 10.24 1.44 3.24
N HIS A 376 11.01 2.32 2.58
CA HIS A 376 11.51 2.07 1.23
C HIS A 376 12.42 0.85 1.20
N LEU A 377 13.39 0.75 2.12
CA LEU A 377 14.35 -0.35 2.13
C LEU A 377 13.77 -1.65 2.67
N ASN A 378 12.94 -1.60 3.71
CA ASN A 378 12.58 -2.81 4.45
C ASN A 378 11.22 -3.39 4.09
N HIS A 379 10.32 -2.57 3.54
CA HIS A 379 9.02 -3.03 3.08
C HIS A 379 8.93 -2.99 1.55
N LEU A 380 9.22 -1.85 0.93
CA LEU A 380 8.99 -1.71 -0.51
C LEU A 380 10.03 -2.42 -1.38
N LEU A 381 11.32 -2.49 -1.01
CA LEU A 381 12.25 -3.35 -1.75
C LEU A 381 11.97 -4.85 -1.53
N ALA A 382 11.36 -5.21 -0.40
CA ALA A 382 10.95 -6.58 -0.09
C ALA A 382 9.70 -7.01 -0.88
N HIS A 383 8.94 -6.04 -1.38
CA HIS A 383 7.64 -6.20 -2.00
C HIS A 383 7.70 -6.86 -3.39
N GLN A 384 8.76 -6.60 -4.16
CA GLN A 384 8.92 -7.18 -5.50
C GLN A 384 9.93 -8.32 -5.48
N HIS A 385 9.58 -9.42 -6.13
CA HIS A 385 10.52 -10.48 -6.43
C HIS A 385 11.50 -10.01 -7.53
N PRO A 386 12.83 -10.02 -7.30
CA PRO A 386 13.80 -9.41 -8.21
C PRO A 386 13.91 -10.13 -9.56
N GLU A 387 13.64 -11.43 -9.62
CA GLU A 387 13.72 -12.18 -10.88
C GLU A 387 12.41 -12.12 -11.69
N THR A 388 11.27 -12.43 -11.06
CA THR A 388 9.96 -12.54 -11.74
C THR A 388 9.22 -11.22 -11.86
N GLY A 389 9.52 -10.22 -11.03
CA GLY A 389 8.80 -8.94 -10.97
C GLY A 389 7.46 -8.98 -10.26
N MET A 390 7.08 -10.12 -9.69
CA MET A 390 5.82 -10.30 -8.97
C MET A 390 5.82 -9.63 -7.60
N PHE A 391 4.62 -9.31 -7.09
CA PHE A 391 4.42 -8.46 -5.92
C PHE A 391 3.81 -9.21 -4.74
N VAL A 392 4.18 -8.79 -3.54
CA VAL A 392 3.67 -9.34 -2.28
C VAL A 392 2.48 -8.53 -1.79
N TYR A 393 1.37 -9.15 -1.41
CA TYR A 393 0.26 -8.41 -0.79
C TYR A 393 0.56 -8.03 0.66
N PHE A 394 0.59 -9.05 1.53
CA PHE A 394 0.94 -8.91 2.94
C PHE A 394 2.41 -9.23 3.14
N MET A 395 3.12 -8.38 3.88
CA MET A 395 4.51 -8.59 4.25
C MET A 395 4.59 -9.24 5.63
N PRO A 396 4.60 -10.59 5.71
CA PRO A 396 4.50 -11.28 6.98
C PRO A 396 5.72 -11.00 7.86
N LEU A 397 5.48 -10.81 9.16
CA LEU A 397 6.52 -10.59 10.17
C LEU A 397 6.57 -11.70 11.23
N SER A 398 5.60 -12.62 11.23
CA SER A 398 5.59 -13.77 12.13
C SER A 398 6.67 -14.79 11.77
N ALA A 399 7.22 -15.44 12.80
CA ALA A 399 8.25 -16.45 12.63
C ALA A 399 7.74 -17.63 11.80
N GLY A 400 8.50 -18.02 10.79
CA GLY A 400 8.21 -19.14 9.91
C GLY A 400 7.27 -18.79 8.75
N ALA A 401 6.74 -17.58 8.69
CA ALA A 401 5.91 -17.15 7.57
C ALA A 401 6.74 -16.91 6.30
N ARG A 402 6.07 -17.06 5.15
CA ARG A 402 6.63 -16.85 3.81
C ARG A 402 5.87 -15.75 3.09
N ARG A 403 6.55 -15.03 2.22
CA ARG A 403 5.91 -14.10 1.28
C ARG A 403 5.11 -14.90 0.23
N THR A 404 3.92 -14.42 -0.12
CA THR A 404 3.15 -14.91 -1.26
C THR A 404 3.22 -13.85 -2.36
N TYR A 405 3.76 -14.23 -3.51
CA TYR A 405 3.86 -13.35 -4.67
C TYR A 405 2.65 -13.51 -5.58
N SER A 406 2.29 -12.42 -6.27
CA SER A 406 1.30 -12.42 -7.33
C SER A 406 1.70 -13.34 -8.48
N THR A 407 0.72 -13.70 -9.30
CA THR A 407 0.94 -14.27 -10.63
C THR A 407 0.94 -13.16 -11.69
N PRO A 408 1.55 -13.39 -12.88
CA PRO A 408 1.67 -12.35 -13.89
C PRO A 408 0.33 -11.81 -14.40
N GLU A 409 -0.68 -12.67 -14.53
CA GLU A 409 -1.95 -12.36 -15.21
C GLU A 409 -3.23 -12.72 -14.43
N ASP A 410 -3.13 -13.29 -13.23
CA ASP A 410 -4.30 -13.84 -12.50
C ASP A 410 -4.46 -13.32 -11.06
N SER A 411 -3.72 -12.28 -10.68
CA SER A 411 -3.80 -11.70 -9.33
C SER A 411 -4.47 -10.34 -9.34
N PHE A 412 -3.81 -9.34 -9.95
CA PHE A 412 -4.28 -7.96 -10.07
C PHE A 412 -4.89 -7.38 -8.79
N TRP A 413 -4.28 -7.67 -7.64
CA TRP A 413 -4.67 -7.07 -6.36
C TRP A 413 -4.34 -5.57 -6.31
N CYS A 414 -4.86 -4.86 -5.29
CA CYS A 414 -4.44 -3.48 -5.02
C CYS A 414 -2.92 -3.34 -4.91
N CYS A 415 -2.24 -4.28 -4.25
CA CYS A 415 -0.79 -4.28 -4.08
C CYS A 415 -0.02 -4.54 -5.38
N VAL A 416 -0.60 -5.25 -6.35
CA VAL A 416 -0.05 -5.32 -7.73
C VAL A 416 -0.11 -3.92 -8.36
N GLY A 417 -1.24 -3.24 -8.20
CA GLY A 417 -1.43 -1.84 -8.59
C GLY A 417 -0.36 -0.90 -8.04
N SER A 418 -0.24 -0.81 -6.71
CA SER A 418 0.80 0.02 -6.09
C SER A 418 2.23 -0.46 -6.36
N GLY A 419 2.43 -1.75 -6.63
CA GLY A 419 3.71 -2.33 -7.03
C GLY A 419 4.21 -1.80 -8.35
N MET A 420 3.33 -1.79 -9.36
CA MET A 420 3.60 -1.21 -10.67
C MET A 420 4.07 0.25 -10.57
N GLU A 421 3.50 1.04 -9.66
CA GLU A 421 3.90 2.43 -9.42
C GLU A 421 5.18 2.56 -8.58
N THR A 422 5.29 1.79 -7.49
CA THR A 422 6.42 1.87 -6.54
C THR A 422 7.76 1.57 -7.21
N HIS A 423 7.80 0.48 -7.97
CA HIS A 423 9.03 0.01 -8.60
C HIS A 423 9.32 0.73 -9.92
N ALA A 424 8.48 1.66 -10.35
CA ALA A 424 8.75 2.52 -11.50
C ALA A 424 9.60 3.76 -11.15
N LYS A 425 9.80 4.07 -9.85
CA LYS A 425 10.20 5.43 -9.43
C LYS A 425 11.17 5.54 -8.25
N HIS A 426 12.06 4.58 -8.06
CA HIS A 426 13.01 4.63 -6.93
C HIS A 426 13.91 5.89 -6.87
N GLY A 427 14.01 6.68 -7.96
CA GLY A 427 14.69 7.97 -7.99
C GLY A 427 13.89 9.19 -7.51
N GLU A 428 12.58 9.07 -7.28
CA GLU A 428 11.68 10.23 -7.15
C GLU A 428 11.94 11.14 -5.96
N SER A 429 12.57 10.62 -4.91
CA SER A 429 12.75 11.30 -3.62
C SER A 429 14.23 11.39 -3.20
N ILE A 430 15.18 11.08 -4.10
CA ILE A 430 16.61 11.15 -3.80
C ILE A 430 17.04 12.61 -3.54
N TYR A 431 16.65 13.50 -4.44
CA TYR A 431 17.10 14.89 -4.45
C TYR A 431 15.91 15.84 -4.32
N TRP A 432 16.07 16.84 -3.46
CA TRP A 432 15.12 17.94 -3.28
C TRP A 432 15.85 19.27 -3.38
N HIS A 433 15.14 20.35 -3.62
CA HIS A 433 15.73 21.68 -3.65
C HIS A 433 14.76 22.75 -3.14
N ASP A 434 15.32 23.80 -2.58
CA ASP A 434 14.66 25.11 -2.50
C ASP A 434 15.36 26.06 -3.49
N ASP A 435 15.21 27.38 -3.31
CA ASP A 435 15.93 28.34 -4.13
C ASP A 435 17.45 28.29 -3.90
N ALA A 436 17.94 27.96 -2.72
CA ALA A 436 19.34 28.11 -2.32
C ALA A 436 20.13 26.80 -2.21
N ALA A 437 19.46 25.68 -1.99
CA ALA A 437 20.06 24.42 -1.57
C ALA A 437 19.60 23.22 -2.39
N LEU A 438 20.53 22.31 -2.67
CA LEU A 438 20.26 20.94 -3.11
C LEU A 438 20.34 20.01 -1.88
N PHE A 439 19.25 19.34 -1.57
CA PHE A 439 19.12 18.34 -0.53
C PHE A 439 19.31 16.94 -1.13
N VAL A 440 20.08 16.09 -0.46
CA VAL A 440 20.27 14.68 -0.80
C VAL A 440 19.75 13.85 0.37
N ASN A 441 18.57 13.24 0.19
CA ASN A 441 17.85 12.56 1.27
C ASN A 441 18.02 11.05 1.25
N LEU A 442 18.04 10.43 0.08
CA LEU A 442 18.28 9.00 -0.09
C LEU A 442 19.65 8.78 -0.71
N PHE A 443 20.35 7.73 -0.28
CA PHE A 443 21.70 7.44 -0.78
C PHE A 443 21.66 6.36 -1.85
N ILE A 444 21.01 6.67 -2.98
CA ILE A 444 20.82 5.72 -4.08
C ILE A 444 21.75 6.12 -5.24
N PRO A 445 22.61 5.20 -5.72
CA PRO A 445 23.55 5.50 -6.81
C PRO A 445 22.83 6.10 -8.03
N SER A 446 23.21 7.32 -8.41
CA SER A 446 22.46 8.07 -9.42
C SER A 446 23.26 9.25 -9.99
N THR A 447 22.81 9.77 -11.13
CA THR A 447 23.15 11.11 -11.60
C THR A 447 21.90 11.99 -11.54
N ALA A 448 22.09 13.28 -11.26
CA ALA A 448 20.99 14.23 -11.23
C ALA A 448 21.39 15.59 -11.80
N GLU A 449 20.44 16.28 -12.43
CA GLU A 449 20.63 17.64 -12.94
C GLU A 449 19.54 18.59 -12.43
N TRP A 450 19.95 19.58 -11.65
CA TRP A 450 19.14 20.73 -11.32
C TRP A 450 19.29 21.79 -12.42
N LYS A 451 18.42 21.68 -13.43
CA LYS A 451 18.52 22.44 -14.70
C LYS A 451 18.48 23.94 -14.49
N GLU A 452 17.61 24.42 -13.62
CA GLU A 452 17.41 25.85 -13.29
C GLU A 452 18.68 26.51 -12.74
N ARG A 453 19.54 25.72 -12.06
CA ARG A 453 20.84 26.17 -11.53
C ARG A 453 22.02 25.78 -12.42
N GLY A 454 21.79 25.00 -13.47
CA GLY A 454 22.84 24.41 -14.29
C GLY A 454 23.78 23.50 -13.49
N PHE A 455 23.27 22.86 -12.44
CA PHE A 455 24.04 22.09 -11.47
C PHE A 455 23.82 20.58 -11.69
N LYS A 456 24.89 19.85 -12.05
CA LYS A 456 24.86 18.39 -12.23
C LYS A 456 25.72 17.70 -11.19
N VAL A 457 25.17 16.66 -10.57
CA VAL A 457 25.83 15.83 -9.56
C VAL A 457 25.78 14.36 -9.91
N GLU A 458 26.71 13.61 -9.33
CA GLU A 458 26.76 12.16 -9.37
C GLU A 458 26.94 11.62 -7.96
N LEU A 459 26.12 10.65 -7.57
CA LEU A 459 26.14 9.99 -6.27
C LEU A 459 26.68 8.56 -6.46
N GLU A 460 27.84 8.30 -5.87
CA GLU A 460 28.54 7.01 -5.89
C GLU A 460 28.50 6.41 -4.49
N THR A 461 27.93 5.20 -4.37
CA THR A 461 27.86 4.47 -3.11
C THR A 461 27.51 3.00 -3.34
N GLY A 462 27.85 2.14 -2.37
CA GLY A 462 27.32 0.78 -2.25
C GLY A 462 26.15 0.68 -1.26
N TYR A 463 25.59 1.82 -0.82
CA TYR A 463 24.45 1.87 0.09
C TYR A 463 23.26 1.06 -0.47
N PRO A 464 22.51 0.31 0.35
CA PRO A 464 22.53 0.29 1.83
C PRO A 464 23.54 -0.68 2.47
N PHE A 465 24.50 -1.24 1.71
CA PHE A 465 25.52 -2.17 2.26
C PHE A 465 26.87 -1.52 2.54
N SER A 466 27.06 -0.28 2.07
CA SER A 466 28.28 0.49 2.28
C SER A 466 27.99 1.70 3.15
N GLU A 467 28.91 1.98 4.07
CA GLU A 467 28.88 3.16 4.93
C GLU A 467 29.32 4.43 4.20
N GLN A 468 29.91 4.33 2.99
CA GLN A 468 30.47 5.48 2.29
C GLN A 468 29.55 5.98 1.17
N VAL A 469 29.24 7.27 1.21
CA VAL A 469 28.44 7.98 0.22
C VAL A 469 29.28 9.13 -0.35
N THR A 470 29.52 9.13 -1.66
CA THR A 470 30.30 10.18 -2.33
C THR A 470 29.45 10.93 -3.35
N LEU A 471 29.23 12.23 -3.13
CA LEU A 471 28.59 13.12 -4.09
C LEU A 471 29.66 13.92 -4.85
N ARG A 472 29.78 13.69 -6.14
CA ARG A 472 30.67 14.42 -7.05
C ARG A 472 29.92 15.54 -7.77
N ILE A 473 30.56 16.70 -7.87
CA ILE A 473 30.07 17.81 -8.67
C ILE A 473 30.53 17.61 -10.12
N VAL A 474 29.61 17.22 -11.00
CA VAL A 474 29.91 17.01 -12.43
C VAL A 474 29.90 18.35 -13.18
N LYS A 475 28.95 19.23 -12.86
CA LYS A 475 28.84 20.58 -13.42
C LYS A 475 28.46 21.54 -12.31
N ALA A 476 29.31 22.53 -12.04
CA ALA A 476 29.09 23.47 -10.96
C ALA A 476 28.06 24.57 -11.33
N PRO A 477 27.21 25.01 -10.38
CA PRO A 477 26.38 26.20 -10.55
C PRO A 477 27.23 27.47 -10.61
N ARG A 478 26.69 28.54 -11.21
CA ARG A 478 27.37 29.85 -11.32
C ARG A 478 27.50 30.57 -9.97
N ALA A 479 26.49 30.46 -9.13
CA ALA A 479 26.44 31.08 -7.81
C ALA A 479 26.93 30.10 -6.73
N ALA A 480 27.20 30.63 -5.54
CA ALA A 480 27.31 29.77 -4.37
C ALA A 480 25.97 29.05 -4.16
N THR A 481 26.03 27.76 -3.89
CA THR A 481 24.85 26.90 -3.70
C THR A 481 25.11 26.01 -2.50
N ALA A 482 24.12 25.87 -1.63
CA ALA A 482 24.22 24.92 -0.53
C ALA A 482 23.98 23.49 -1.02
N VAL A 483 24.77 22.55 -0.53
CA VAL A 483 24.53 21.12 -0.66
C VAL A 483 24.30 20.56 0.74
N ALA A 484 23.17 19.90 0.96
CA ALA A 484 22.72 19.37 2.24
C ALA A 484 22.52 17.85 2.14
N LEU A 485 23.44 17.07 2.69
CA LEU A 485 23.27 15.60 2.76
C LEU A 485 22.58 15.27 4.08
N ARG A 486 21.52 14.46 4.05
CA ARG A 486 20.83 14.02 5.28
C ARG A 486 21.81 13.33 6.22
N LEU A 487 21.63 13.54 7.51
CA LEU A 487 22.29 12.78 8.57
C LEU A 487 21.23 11.86 9.19
N PRO A 488 21.22 10.56 8.85
CA PRO A 488 20.18 9.66 9.32
C PRO A 488 20.13 9.56 10.85
N GLY A 489 18.93 9.54 11.42
CA GLY A 489 18.73 9.46 12.87
C GLY A 489 19.37 8.21 13.49
N TRP A 490 19.46 7.11 12.74
CA TRP A 490 20.09 5.86 13.18
C TRP A 490 21.63 5.91 13.26
N CYS A 491 22.30 6.89 12.64
CA CYS A 491 23.76 6.90 12.52
C CYS A 491 24.42 7.70 13.65
N ASP A 492 25.22 7.04 14.48
CA ASP A 492 25.73 7.68 15.70
C ASP A 492 26.90 8.64 15.52
N ALA A 493 27.80 8.30 14.61
CA ALA A 493 29.05 9.00 14.39
C ALA A 493 29.28 9.30 12.90
N PRO A 494 28.39 10.09 12.27
CA PRO A 494 28.59 10.50 10.88
C PRO A 494 29.88 11.33 10.73
N ALA A 495 30.57 11.16 9.61
CA ALA A 495 31.76 11.95 9.28
C ALA A 495 31.64 12.53 7.87
N LEU A 496 32.06 13.79 7.70
CA LEU A 496 32.03 14.50 6.42
C LEU A 496 33.45 14.89 6.00
N ALA A 497 33.76 14.68 4.73
CA ALA A 497 34.97 15.17 4.09
C ALA A 497 34.63 15.90 2.78
N LEU A 498 35.39 16.95 2.48
CA LEU A 498 35.32 17.70 1.24
C LEU A 498 36.68 17.68 0.58
N ASN A 499 36.76 17.11 -0.62
CA ASN A 499 38.03 16.89 -1.34
C ASN A 499 39.09 16.20 -0.45
N GLY A 500 38.66 15.22 0.35
CA GLY A 500 39.50 14.48 1.30
C GLY A 500 39.76 15.17 2.64
N ALA A 501 39.46 16.46 2.79
CA ALA A 501 39.65 17.19 4.04
C ALA A 501 38.41 17.08 4.94
N ARG A 502 38.61 16.60 6.18
CA ARG A 502 37.54 16.48 7.19
C ARG A 502 36.88 17.83 7.44
N GLN A 503 35.55 17.83 7.48
CA GLN A 503 34.73 19.00 7.78
C GLN A 503 34.10 18.87 9.17
N PRO A 504 33.89 19.98 9.89
CA PRO A 504 33.07 19.97 11.09
C PRO A 504 31.63 19.61 10.73
N LEU A 505 30.97 18.90 11.65
CA LEU A 505 29.62 18.42 11.46
C LEU A 505 28.87 18.53 12.78
N ASP A 506 27.67 19.09 12.73
CA ASP A 506 26.69 19.02 13.82
C ASP A 506 25.59 18.03 13.45
N ARG A 507 25.53 16.91 14.18
CA ARG A 507 24.49 15.89 13.97
C ARG A 507 23.09 16.42 14.31
N ALA A 508 22.96 17.30 15.29
CA ALA A 508 21.66 17.82 15.73
C ALA A 508 20.98 18.67 14.64
N ALA A 509 21.74 19.20 13.68
CA ALA A 509 21.22 19.90 12.52
C ALA A 509 20.49 18.98 11.52
N GLY A 510 20.68 17.66 11.60
CA GLY A 510 20.06 16.63 10.75
C GLY A 510 20.46 16.65 9.26
N TYR A 511 21.23 17.66 8.84
CA TYR A 511 21.84 17.77 7.51
C TYR A 511 23.29 18.25 7.60
N ALA A 512 24.18 17.58 6.88
CA ALA A 512 25.52 18.03 6.57
C ALA A 512 25.46 19.11 5.48
N ARG A 513 25.46 20.39 5.88
CA ARG A 513 25.31 21.52 4.95
C ARG A 513 26.65 22.17 4.60
N LEU A 514 26.96 22.24 3.32
CA LEU A 514 28.11 22.96 2.76
C LEU A 514 27.62 24.02 1.78
N ASN A 515 27.81 25.31 2.09
CA ASN A 515 27.45 26.42 1.20
C ASN A 515 28.70 27.08 0.64
N ARG A 516 28.96 26.90 -0.65
CA ARG A 516 30.16 27.44 -1.30
C ARG A 516 29.99 27.59 -2.80
N ARG A 517 30.98 28.24 -3.43
CA ARG A 517 31.18 28.17 -4.88
C ARG A 517 31.85 26.83 -5.21
N TRP A 518 31.14 26.01 -5.95
CA TRP A 518 31.59 24.69 -6.37
C TRP A 518 32.43 24.75 -7.64
N ARG A 519 33.27 23.74 -7.84
CA ARG A 519 33.98 23.47 -9.09
C ARG A 519 33.63 22.07 -9.57
N ALA A 520 33.65 21.86 -10.89
CA ALA A 520 33.58 20.50 -11.42
C ALA A 520 34.74 19.67 -10.86
N GLY A 521 34.46 18.47 -10.41
CA GLY A 521 35.41 17.59 -9.74
C GLY A 521 35.46 17.72 -8.22
N ASP A 522 34.81 18.73 -7.61
CA ASP A 522 34.64 18.75 -6.15
C ASP A 522 33.88 17.49 -5.69
N SER A 523 34.27 16.95 -4.53
CA SER A 523 33.76 15.68 -4.00
C SER A 523 33.43 15.82 -2.52
N ILE A 524 32.19 15.52 -2.16
CA ILE A 524 31.70 15.46 -0.78
C ILE A 524 31.56 14.00 -0.41
N THR A 525 32.28 13.54 0.61
CA THR A 525 32.17 12.17 1.12
C THR A 525 31.55 12.19 2.50
N LEU A 526 30.44 11.49 2.65
CA LEU A 526 29.76 11.22 3.91
C LEU A 526 30.00 9.76 4.30
N THR A 527 30.47 9.53 5.51
CA THR A 527 30.61 8.20 6.11
C THR A 527 29.54 8.03 7.18
N LEU A 528 28.78 6.94 7.09
CA LEU A 528 27.63 6.61 7.93
C LEU A 528 27.84 5.24 8.60
N PRO A 529 28.56 5.18 9.73
CA PRO A 529 28.81 3.92 10.41
C PRO A 529 27.51 3.16 10.75
N MET A 530 27.37 1.93 10.25
CA MET A 530 26.18 1.09 10.36
C MET A 530 26.28 0.13 11.54
N ARG A 531 25.90 0.62 12.72
CA ARG A 531 25.89 -0.19 13.94
C ARG A 531 24.67 -1.12 14.01
N VAL A 532 24.87 -2.25 14.68
CA VAL A 532 23.78 -3.13 15.09
C VAL A 532 23.03 -2.48 16.25
N ARG A 533 21.71 -2.55 16.22
CA ARG A 533 20.83 -2.19 17.34
C ARG A 533 19.65 -3.16 17.39
N THR A 534 18.91 -3.11 18.48
CA THR A 534 17.62 -3.78 18.62
C THR A 534 16.51 -2.78 18.87
N GLU A 535 15.33 -3.02 18.30
CA GLU A 535 14.11 -2.25 18.55
C GLU A 535 13.06 -3.20 19.15
N ALA A 536 12.49 -2.84 20.30
CA ALA A 536 11.42 -3.60 20.93
C ALA A 536 10.06 -3.15 20.41
N THR A 537 9.05 -4.03 20.49
CA THR A 537 7.68 -3.56 20.30
C THR A 537 7.25 -2.68 21.48
N PRO A 538 6.38 -1.68 21.26
CA PRO A 538 5.96 -0.75 22.31
C PRO A 538 5.17 -1.43 23.46
N ASP A 539 4.46 -2.52 23.19
CA ASP A 539 3.65 -3.28 24.16
C ASP A 539 4.41 -4.40 24.88
N ASP A 540 5.50 -4.91 24.31
CA ASP A 540 6.27 -6.01 24.91
C ASP A 540 7.79 -5.77 24.72
N PRO A 541 8.50 -5.32 25.77
CA PRO A 541 9.94 -5.10 25.71
C PRO A 541 10.76 -6.40 25.51
N ARG A 542 10.13 -7.58 25.63
CA ARG A 542 10.74 -8.88 25.33
C ARG A 542 10.63 -9.25 23.85
N MET A 543 9.78 -8.57 23.06
CA MET A 543 9.63 -8.84 21.63
C MET A 543 10.54 -7.90 20.82
N LEU A 544 11.68 -8.41 20.35
CA LEU A 544 12.75 -7.59 19.75
C LEU A 544 12.97 -7.89 18.27
N ALA A 545 13.33 -6.85 17.50
CA ALA A 545 13.85 -6.97 16.15
C ALA A 545 15.28 -6.42 16.07
N TYR A 546 16.11 -7.00 15.19
CA TYR A 546 17.49 -6.57 14.96
C TYR A 546 17.61 -5.71 13.72
N LEU A 547 18.49 -4.71 13.78
CA LEU A 547 18.77 -3.83 12.66
C LEU A 547 20.26 -3.55 12.55
N SER A 548 20.75 -3.35 11.33
CA SER A 548 22.11 -2.90 11.03
C SER A 548 22.04 -1.68 10.12
N GLY A 549 22.41 -0.51 10.64
CA GLY A 549 22.14 0.76 9.95
C GLY A 549 20.64 0.91 9.64
N PRO A 550 20.22 1.22 8.39
CA PRO A 550 18.80 1.34 8.06
C PRO A 550 18.10 -0.02 7.83
N LEU A 551 18.84 -1.13 7.82
CA LEU A 551 18.35 -2.44 7.40
C LEU A 551 17.80 -3.23 8.60
N VAL A 552 16.54 -3.62 8.53
CA VAL A 552 15.93 -4.65 9.37
C VAL A 552 16.54 -5.99 8.99
N LEU A 553 16.97 -6.75 10.00
CA LEU A 553 17.50 -8.09 9.83
C LEU A 553 16.42 -9.13 10.12
N ALA A 554 16.51 -10.28 9.45
CA ALA A 554 15.65 -11.42 9.68
C ALA A 554 16.46 -12.72 9.71
N ALA A 555 15.99 -13.67 10.52
CA ALA A 555 16.53 -15.02 10.52
C ALA A 555 16.09 -15.76 9.25
N ASP A 556 17.00 -16.53 8.67
CA ASP A 556 16.67 -17.51 7.64
C ASP A 556 16.19 -18.81 8.29
N LEU A 557 14.92 -19.17 8.07
CA LEU A 557 14.30 -20.38 8.61
C LEU A 557 14.09 -21.48 7.57
N GLY A 558 14.68 -21.34 6.39
CA GLY A 558 14.62 -22.33 5.32
C GLY A 558 13.83 -21.87 4.09
N PRO A 559 13.73 -22.75 3.07
CA PRO A 559 13.00 -22.47 1.83
C PRO A 559 11.50 -22.20 2.05
N ALA A 560 10.92 -21.29 1.25
CA ALA A 560 9.50 -20.93 1.33
C ALA A 560 8.53 -22.05 0.87
N ASP A 561 9.00 -22.96 0.01
CA ASP A 561 8.23 -24.09 -0.52
C ASP A 561 8.13 -25.28 0.45
N GLN A 562 8.97 -25.32 1.48
CA GLN A 562 8.92 -26.32 2.56
C GLN A 562 8.06 -25.80 3.72
N PRO A 563 7.40 -26.65 4.51
CA PRO A 563 6.72 -26.22 5.74
C PRO A 563 7.73 -25.80 6.81
N PHE A 564 7.28 -24.94 7.75
CA PHE A 564 8.04 -24.65 8.97
C PHE A 564 7.33 -25.30 10.16
N ASP A 565 7.90 -26.42 10.60
CA ASP A 565 7.39 -27.21 11.74
C ASP A 565 8.20 -27.00 13.02
N GLY A 566 9.25 -26.16 12.96
CA GLY A 566 10.09 -25.84 14.10
C GLY A 566 9.42 -24.90 15.10
N PRO A 567 9.90 -24.85 16.35
CA PRO A 567 9.41 -23.86 17.31
C PRO A 567 9.83 -22.45 16.90
N VAL A 568 9.06 -21.45 17.32
CA VAL A 568 9.41 -20.03 17.16
C VAL A 568 10.79 -19.79 17.76
N PRO A 569 11.75 -19.20 17.02
CA PRO A 569 13.08 -18.98 17.56
C PRO A 569 13.06 -17.95 18.69
N ALA A 570 13.83 -18.20 19.75
CA ALA A 570 13.90 -17.33 20.93
C ALA A 570 15.35 -16.93 21.25
N LEU A 571 15.50 -15.76 21.89
CA LEU A 571 16.79 -15.23 22.35
C LEU A 571 16.96 -15.52 23.85
N VAL A 572 17.98 -16.30 24.22
CA VAL A 572 18.31 -16.58 25.63
C VAL A 572 19.65 -15.92 25.96
N ILE A 573 19.66 -14.59 26.00
CA ILE A 573 20.89 -13.78 26.03
C ILE A 573 20.75 -12.56 26.94
N GLY A 574 21.87 -12.20 27.58
CA GLY A 574 21.99 -11.03 28.44
C GLY A 574 22.02 -9.72 27.63
N ASP A 575 23.06 -9.52 26.82
CA ASP A 575 23.18 -8.39 25.90
C ASP A 575 22.80 -8.83 24.49
N THR A 576 21.78 -8.19 23.91
CA THR A 576 21.25 -8.52 22.59
C THR A 576 22.15 -8.04 21.46
N VAL A 577 22.81 -6.89 21.60
CA VAL A 577 23.61 -6.29 20.54
C VAL A 577 24.92 -7.05 20.37
N THR A 578 25.61 -7.37 21.48
CA THR A 578 26.89 -8.09 21.41
C THR A 578 26.75 -9.55 21.02
N ALA A 579 25.54 -10.12 21.13
CA ALA A 579 25.27 -11.50 20.74
C ALA A 579 25.19 -11.70 19.21
N LEU A 580 25.05 -10.63 18.44
CA LEU A 580 24.99 -10.71 16.98
C LEU A 580 26.41 -10.65 16.38
N GLU A 581 26.94 -11.81 16.01
CA GLU A 581 28.29 -11.95 15.46
C GLU A 581 28.32 -11.62 13.96
N SER A 582 29.20 -10.72 13.53
CA SER A 582 29.36 -10.42 12.10
C SER A 582 30.10 -11.56 11.37
N VAL A 583 29.45 -12.13 10.35
CA VAL A 583 30.02 -13.19 9.50
C VAL A 583 30.55 -12.61 8.19
N ASN A 584 29.80 -11.71 7.56
CA ASN A 584 30.23 -10.97 6.38
C ASN A 584 29.71 -9.52 6.45
N PRO A 585 30.54 -8.57 6.91
CA PRO A 585 30.15 -7.17 7.04
C PRO A 585 29.67 -6.54 5.73
N ALA A 586 30.30 -6.87 4.60
CA ALA A 586 30.00 -6.27 3.30
C ALA A 586 28.60 -6.63 2.76
N GLU A 587 27.99 -7.69 3.31
CA GLU A 587 26.64 -8.13 2.95
C GLU A 587 25.65 -8.03 4.10
N HIS A 588 26.08 -7.45 5.25
CA HIS A 588 25.30 -7.41 6.48
C HIS A 588 24.81 -8.81 6.90
N ARG A 589 25.69 -9.82 6.80
CA ARG A 589 25.40 -11.18 7.29
C ARG A 589 25.96 -11.38 8.68
N PHE A 590 25.10 -11.88 9.56
CA PHE A 590 25.41 -12.10 10.96
C PHE A 590 24.95 -13.49 11.42
N ARG A 591 25.42 -13.89 12.61
CA ARG A 591 25.03 -15.14 13.28
C ARG A 591 24.61 -14.84 14.72
N LEU A 592 23.53 -15.48 15.16
CA LEU A 592 23.12 -15.54 16.56
C LEU A 592 23.38 -16.96 17.08
N PRO A 593 24.55 -17.24 17.69
CA PRO A 593 24.92 -18.59 18.11
C PRO A 593 24.04 -19.12 19.25
N ASP A 594 23.63 -18.24 20.17
CA ASP A 594 22.91 -18.61 21.39
C ASP A 594 21.39 -18.59 21.25
N ALA A 595 20.87 -18.41 20.04
CA ALA A 595 19.44 -18.54 19.78
C ALA A 595 18.96 -19.98 20.07
N ARG A 596 17.67 -20.11 20.40
CA ARG A 596 16.99 -21.40 20.58
C ARG A 596 15.94 -21.58 19.48
N PRO A 597 15.69 -22.80 18.99
CA PRO A 597 16.30 -24.07 19.41
C PRO A 597 17.73 -24.28 18.89
N ALA A 598 18.15 -23.50 17.91
CA ALA A 598 19.48 -23.57 17.29
C ALA A 598 19.97 -22.18 16.89
N ALA A 599 21.26 -22.08 16.59
CA ALA A 599 21.88 -20.86 16.08
C ALA A 599 21.19 -20.37 14.79
N LEU A 600 21.02 -19.06 14.65
CA LEU A 600 20.35 -18.44 13.50
C LEU A 600 21.33 -17.68 12.62
N SER A 601 21.10 -17.74 11.31
CA SER A 601 21.71 -16.85 10.33
C SER A 601 20.82 -15.63 10.14
N MET A 602 21.38 -14.43 10.29
CA MET A 602 20.65 -13.16 10.23
C MET A 602 21.14 -12.35 9.03
N VAL A 603 20.23 -11.91 8.17
CA VAL A 603 20.54 -11.13 6.95
C VAL A 603 19.48 -10.04 6.75
N PRO A 604 19.70 -9.03 5.87
CA PRO A 604 18.70 -8.00 5.62
C PRO A 604 17.37 -8.59 5.13
N PHE A 605 16.28 -8.25 5.82
CA PHE A 605 14.95 -8.81 5.58
C PHE A 605 14.53 -8.70 4.13
N PHE A 606 14.76 -7.55 3.49
CA PHE A 606 14.31 -7.34 2.11
C PHE A 606 14.91 -8.35 1.12
N ARG A 607 16.11 -8.90 1.39
CA ARG A 607 16.79 -9.89 0.54
C ARG A 607 16.32 -11.34 0.75
N GLN A 608 15.44 -11.60 1.71
CA GLN A 608 14.92 -12.94 2.01
C GLN A 608 13.80 -13.33 1.03
N TYR A 609 14.12 -13.42 -0.25
CA TYR A 609 13.22 -13.91 -1.30
C TYR A 609 13.13 -15.44 -1.24
N ASP A 610 11.93 -16.00 -1.39
CA ASP A 610 11.67 -17.46 -1.30
C ASP A 610 12.21 -18.14 -0.04
N ARG A 611 12.26 -17.40 1.07
CA ARG A 611 12.62 -17.90 2.39
C ARG A 611 11.47 -17.75 3.37
N ARG A 612 11.46 -18.63 4.36
CA ARG A 612 10.74 -18.39 5.62
C ARG A 612 11.62 -17.59 6.55
N THR A 613 11.00 -16.67 7.28
CA THR A 613 11.77 -15.71 8.09
C THR A 613 11.24 -15.57 9.51
N ALA A 614 12.09 -15.08 10.41
CA ALA A 614 11.65 -14.45 11.65
C ALA A 614 12.27 -13.06 11.74
N VAL A 615 11.44 -12.04 11.95
CA VAL A 615 11.87 -10.65 12.12
C VAL A 615 11.90 -10.26 13.59
N TYR A 616 10.88 -10.70 14.34
CA TYR A 616 10.78 -10.50 15.77
C TYR A 616 11.12 -11.77 16.55
N PHE A 617 11.78 -11.60 17.69
CA PHE A 617 12.26 -12.69 18.54
C PHE A 617 11.90 -12.42 20.01
N PRO A 618 11.24 -13.37 20.69
CA PRO A 618 11.01 -13.26 22.12
C PRO A 618 12.34 -13.43 22.86
N ARG A 619 12.59 -12.55 23.80
CA ARG A 619 13.77 -12.52 24.66
C ARG A 619 13.46 -13.08 26.03
N PHE A 620 14.40 -13.87 26.52
CA PHE A 620 14.43 -14.44 27.85
C PHE A 620 15.84 -14.24 28.43
N THR A 621 15.90 -13.97 29.72
CA THR A 621 17.11 -14.23 30.52
C THR A 621 17.31 -15.75 30.69
N ALA A 622 18.50 -16.16 31.10
CA ALA A 622 18.76 -17.58 31.38
C ALA A 622 17.85 -18.15 32.48
N ALA A 623 17.48 -17.32 33.48
CA ALA A 623 16.58 -17.71 34.56
C ALA A 623 15.13 -17.87 34.07
N GLU A 624 14.64 -16.91 33.28
CA GLU A 624 13.30 -16.97 32.67
C GLU A 624 13.18 -18.16 31.73
N TRP A 625 14.18 -18.40 30.87
CA TRP A 625 14.17 -19.54 29.96
C TRP A 625 14.07 -20.87 30.73
N LYS A 626 14.83 -21.03 31.83
CA LYS A 626 14.75 -22.23 32.67
C LYS A 626 13.35 -22.44 33.27
N ALA A 627 12.59 -21.37 33.52
CA ALA A 627 11.25 -21.44 34.09
C ALA A 627 10.15 -21.61 33.02
N GLU A 628 10.31 -20.96 31.86
CA GLU A 628 9.25 -20.78 30.85
C GLU A 628 9.43 -21.64 29.59
N GLU A 629 10.58 -22.30 29.40
CA GLU A 629 10.89 -23.06 28.18
C GLU A 629 9.83 -24.12 27.86
N ALA A 630 9.37 -24.87 28.88
CA ALA A 630 8.39 -25.94 28.69
C ALA A 630 7.05 -25.39 28.18
N SER A 631 6.54 -24.31 28.77
CA SER A 631 5.31 -23.66 28.31
C SER A 631 5.49 -23.01 26.94
N PHE A 632 6.61 -22.34 26.70
CA PHE A 632 6.90 -21.72 25.42
C PHE A 632 6.95 -22.74 24.27
N ARG A 633 7.63 -23.87 24.48
CA ARG A 633 7.68 -24.97 23.51
C ARG A 633 6.29 -25.56 23.27
N ALA A 634 5.52 -25.82 24.33
CA ALA A 634 4.18 -26.37 24.22
C ALA A 634 3.22 -25.43 23.46
N GLU A 635 3.28 -24.12 23.70
CA GLU A 635 2.48 -23.12 22.97
C GLU A 635 2.89 -23.03 21.50
N SER A 636 4.19 -23.05 21.21
CA SER A 636 4.69 -23.05 19.84
C SER A 636 4.25 -24.30 19.08
N GLU A 637 4.31 -25.47 19.73
CA GLU A 637 3.86 -26.74 19.14
C GLU A 637 2.33 -26.75 18.92
N ALA A 638 1.55 -26.25 19.87
CA ALA A 638 0.10 -26.15 19.74
C ALA A 638 -0.31 -25.24 18.58
N ARG A 639 0.39 -24.10 18.40
CA ARG A 639 0.15 -23.18 17.27
C ARG A 639 0.50 -23.83 15.94
N ALA A 640 1.65 -24.50 15.85
CA ALA A 640 2.05 -25.22 14.64
C ALA A 640 1.06 -26.36 14.32
N ALA A 641 0.59 -27.09 15.32
CA ALA A 641 -0.39 -28.15 15.15
C ALA A 641 -1.75 -27.63 14.65
N LEU A 642 -2.22 -26.48 15.14
CA LEU A 642 -3.44 -25.84 14.64
C LEU A 642 -3.28 -25.40 13.17
N ALA A 643 -2.14 -24.78 12.83
CA ALA A 643 -1.85 -24.35 11.46
C ALA A 643 -1.83 -25.55 10.49
N ARG A 644 -1.16 -26.65 10.84
CA ARG A 644 -1.10 -27.87 10.01
C ARG A 644 -2.48 -28.47 9.72
N ARG A 645 -3.39 -28.41 10.70
CA ARG A 645 -4.74 -28.97 10.58
C ARG A 645 -5.70 -28.04 9.86
N THR A 646 -5.38 -26.74 9.73
CA THR A 646 -6.29 -25.78 9.11
C THR A 646 -6.34 -26.00 7.60
N VAL A 647 -7.52 -26.33 7.09
CA VAL A 647 -7.79 -26.49 5.66
C VAL A 647 -8.13 -25.14 5.04
N ASP A 648 -9.05 -24.42 5.67
CA ASP A 648 -9.49 -23.09 5.24
C ASP A 648 -9.90 -22.24 6.44
N VAL A 649 -9.89 -20.91 6.30
CA VAL A 649 -10.26 -19.98 7.35
C VAL A 649 -10.83 -18.68 6.80
N ILE A 650 -11.97 -18.28 7.35
CA ILE A 650 -12.57 -16.96 7.16
C ILE A 650 -12.50 -16.13 8.45
N GLN A 651 -12.03 -14.90 8.31
CA GLN A 651 -12.12 -13.88 9.35
C GLN A 651 -13.33 -12.99 9.06
N LEU A 652 -14.30 -12.98 9.97
CA LEU A 652 -15.55 -12.27 9.77
C LEU A 652 -15.37 -10.78 10.10
N GLY A 653 -15.99 -9.93 9.30
CA GLY A 653 -15.82 -8.48 9.35
C GLY A 653 -14.55 -7.97 8.66
N GLU A 654 -13.74 -8.86 8.07
CA GLU A 654 -12.65 -8.51 7.15
C GLU A 654 -13.11 -8.72 5.71
N MET A 655 -13.02 -7.69 4.86
CA MET A 655 -13.63 -7.72 3.53
C MET A 655 -13.03 -8.80 2.62
N GLN A 656 -11.71 -8.84 2.48
CA GLN A 656 -11.08 -9.74 1.51
C GLN A 656 -11.37 -11.20 1.87
N PRO A 657 -11.24 -11.64 3.14
CA PRO A 657 -11.73 -12.94 3.57
C PRO A 657 -13.22 -13.15 3.25
N GLU A 658 -14.12 -12.23 3.59
CA GLU A 658 -15.55 -12.43 3.31
C GLU A 658 -15.88 -12.60 1.82
N ARG A 659 -15.20 -11.86 0.93
CA ARG A 659 -15.38 -11.99 -0.52
C ARG A 659 -14.78 -13.26 -1.11
N ASP A 660 -13.70 -13.78 -0.53
CA ASP A 660 -13.05 -15.02 -0.98
C ASP A 660 -13.86 -16.27 -0.57
N HIS A 661 -14.79 -16.09 0.36
CA HIS A 661 -15.65 -17.12 0.94
C HIS A 661 -17.14 -16.85 0.66
N ASP A 662 -17.49 -16.12 -0.40
CA ASP A 662 -18.89 -15.89 -0.84
C ASP A 662 -19.86 -15.44 0.28
N TYR A 663 -19.39 -14.61 1.21
CA TYR A 663 -20.17 -14.19 2.37
C TYR A 663 -21.49 -13.50 1.99
N ARG A 664 -22.57 -13.88 2.67
CA ARG A 664 -23.92 -13.32 2.53
C ARG A 664 -24.58 -13.21 3.90
N SER A 665 -25.47 -12.24 4.05
CA SER A 665 -26.26 -12.08 5.27
C SER A 665 -27.53 -11.29 4.98
N ASN A 666 -28.62 -11.56 5.71
CA ASN A 666 -29.79 -10.68 5.73
C ASN A 666 -29.66 -9.55 6.77
N HIS A 667 -28.93 -9.79 7.86
CA HIS A 667 -28.70 -8.86 8.97
C HIS A 667 -27.37 -9.17 9.67
N GLY A 668 -26.26 -8.71 9.10
CA GLY A 668 -24.89 -9.00 9.56
C GLY A 668 -24.07 -7.73 9.73
N ASP A 669 -24.23 -7.09 10.88
CA ASP A 669 -23.58 -5.82 11.18
C ASP A 669 -22.08 -6.02 11.44
N LEU A 670 -21.27 -5.07 11.00
CA LEU A 670 -19.85 -5.06 11.31
C LEU A 670 -19.66 -4.67 12.77
N PHE A 671 -18.94 -5.51 13.51
CA PHE A 671 -18.58 -5.28 14.91
C PHE A 671 -17.07 -5.40 15.07
N SER A 672 -16.49 -4.70 16.04
CA SER A 672 -15.08 -4.87 16.39
C SER A 672 -14.92 -4.86 17.90
N TRP A 673 -14.18 -5.85 18.41
CA TRP A 673 -13.89 -5.98 19.83
C TRP A 673 -12.53 -6.62 20.06
N GLY A 674 -11.79 -6.13 21.05
CA GLY A 674 -10.44 -6.62 21.36
C GLY A 674 -9.48 -6.54 20.16
N GLY A 675 -9.69 -5.56 19.26
CA GLY A 675 -8.90 -5.38 18.04
C GLY A 675 -9.16 -6.40 16.93
N ARG A 676 -10.21 -7.24 17.04
CA ARG A 676 -10.66 -8.16 15.98
C ARG A 676 -12.01 -7.72 15.44
N SER A 677 -12.17 -7.78 14.13
CA SER A 677 -13.47 -7.63 13.48
C SER A 677 -14.33 -8.88 13.71
N ALA A 678 -15.64 -8.69 13.63
CA ALA A 678 -16.64 -9.73 13.70
C ALA A 678 -17.85 -9.34 12.84
N ARG A 679 -18.70 -10.32 12.57
CA ARG A 679 -20.08 -10.09 12.13
C ARG A 679 -21.02 -10.36 13.28
N GLN A 680 -21.87 -9.38 13.58
CA GLN A 680 -22.93 -9.49 14.56
C GLN A 680 -24.26 -9.75 13.86
N LEU A 681 -24.90 -10.85 14.22
CA LEU A 681 -26.32 -11.06 13.95
C LEU A 681 -27.12 -10.46 15.11
N PRO A 682 -28.11 -9.59 14.85
CA PRO A 682 -28.89 -8.98 15.91
C PRO A 682 -29.81 -10.00 16.60
N TRP A 683 -30.31 -9.62 17.78
CA TRP A 683 -31.32 -10.39 18.51
C TRP A 683 -32.54 -10.68 17.63
N GLY A 684 -33.04 -11.91 17.69
CA GLY A 684 -34.21 -12.34 16.92
C GLY A 684 -34.11 -13.78 16.47
N THR A 685 -35.02 -14.18 15.59
CA THR A 685 -35.05 -15.51 14.98
C THR A 685 -34.96 -15.34 13.46
N GLY A 686 -34.07 -16.08 12.82
CA GLY A 686 -33.93 -16.07 11.35
C GLY A 686 -32.98 -15.01 10.79
N ASN A 687 -32.30 -14.22 11.64
CA ASN A 687 -31.13 -13.45 11.21
C ASN A 687 -29.99 -14.44 10.95
N TYR A 688 -29.34 -14.33 9.79
CA TYR A 688 -28.31 -15.25 9.37
C TYR A 688 -27.11 -14.56 8.73
N LEU A 689 -25.97 -15.25 8.80
CA LEU A 689 -24.85 -15.06 7.91
C LEU A 689 -24.41 -16.42 7.38
N GLU A 690 -23.91 -16.44 6.16
CA GLU A 690 -23.43 -17.65 5.49
C GLU A 690 -22.23 -17.34 4.60
N PHE A 691 -21.37 -18.33 4.39
CA PHE A 691 -20.15 -18.24 3.59
C PHE A 691 -19.68 -19.65 3.22
N THR A 692 -18.79 -19.78 2.24
CA THR A 692 -18.19 -21.05 1.82
C THR A 692 -16.85 -21.27 2.54
N LEU A 693 -16.51 -22.51 2.88
CA LEU A 693 -15.17 -22.90 3.36
C LEU A 693 -14.71 -24.14 2.61
N ALA A 694 -13.44 -24.18 2.22
CA ALA A 694 -12.84 -25.36 1.61
C ALA A 694 -12.73 -26.52 2.62
N VAL A 695 -12.90 -27.73 2.11
CA VAL A 695 -12.81 -28.98 2.87
C VAL A 695 -11.92 -29.97 2.13
N ARG A 696 -11.50 -31.02 2.82
CA ARG A 696 -10.72 -32.12 2.26
C ARG A 696 -11.34 -33.47 2.63
N PRO A 697 -11.03 -34.56 1.91
CA PRO A 697 -11.45 -35.90 2.29
C PRO A 697 -10.99 -36.26 3.70
N GLY A 698 -11.90 -36.88 4.47
CA GLY A 698 -11.64 -37.32 5.85
C GLY A 698 -12.51 -36.58 6.89
N PRO A 699 -12.33 -36.90 8.19
CA PRO A 699 -13.08 -36.25 9.25
C PRO A 699 -12.68 -34.77 9.41
N ILE A 700 -13.66 -33.87 9.33
CA ILE A 700 -13.47 -32.41 9.43
C ILE A 700 -14.20 -31.86 10.65
N LEU A 701 -13.59 -30.88 11.31
CA LEU A 701 -14.22 -30.03 12.33
C LEU A 701 -14.43 -28.62 11.76
N LEU A 702 -15.51 -27.96 12.15
CA LEU A 702 -15.67 -26.52 12.05
C LEU A 702 -15.21 -25.89 13.37
N GLY A 703 -14.06 -25.23 13.37
CA GLY A 703 -13.61 -24.41 14.49
C GLY A 703 -14.16 -22.99 14.38
N VAL A 704 -14.79 -22.48 15.43
CA VAL A 704 -15.35 -21.11 15.47
C VAL A 704 -14.78 -20.34 16.64
N LEU A 705 -14.39 -19.09 16.40
CA LEU A 705 -13.84 -18.21 17.41
C LEU A 705 -14.88 -17.21 17.93
N TYR A 706 -15.03 -17.16 19.25
CA TYR A 706 -15.95 -16.27 19.97
C TYR A 706 -15.23 -15.42 21.02
N TRP A 707 -15.85 -14.33 21.48
CA TRP A 707 -15.38 -13.64 22.68
C TRP A 707 -15.88 -14.38 23.93
N GLY A 708 -14.98 -14.63 24.88
CA GLY A 708 -15.26 -15.52 26.01
C GLY A 708 -16.36 -15.04 26.96
N GLU A 709 -16.70 -13.74 26.97
CA GLU A 709 -17.80 -13.21 27.78
C GLU A 709 -19.19 -13.36 27.12
N GLU A 710 -19.24 -13.72 25.82
CA GLU A 710 -20.48 -13.96 25.07
C GLU A 710 -21.04 -15.36 25.37
N VAL A 711 -21.50 -15.57 26.61
CA VAL A 711 -22.13 -16.80 27.09
C VAL A 711 -23.66 -16.73 27.00
N GLY A 712 -24.35 -17.87 27.02
CA GLY A 712 -25.81 -17.92 27.03
C GLY A 712 -26.49 -17.51 25.71
N LYS A 713 -25.78 -17.61 24.58
CA LYS A 713 -26.33 -17.32 23.25
C LYS A 713 -27.28 -18.43 22.78
N ASN A 714 -27.91 -18.25 21.63
CA ASN A 714 -28.79 -19.24 21.00
C ASN A 714 -28.85 -19.02 19.48
N PHE A 715 -28.06 -19.80 18.76
CA PHE A 715 -28.10 -19.84 17.30
C PHE A 715 -27.77 -21.24 16.79
N ASP A 716 -28.32 -21.58 15.63
CA ASP A 716 -28.01 -22.82 14.93
C ASP A 716 -26.79 -22.63 14.03
N ILE A 717 -26.02 -23.70 13.88
CA ILE A 717 -24.92 -23.81 12.92
C ILE A 717 -25.28 -24.93 11.96
N SER A 718 -25.23 -24.65 10.66
CA SER A 718 -25.53 -25.62 9.61
C SER A 718 -24.47 -25.66 8.52
N ILE A 719 -24.31 -26.83 7.90
CA ILE A 719 -23.46 -27.10 6.76
C ILE A 719 -24.35 -27.55 5.60
N ASP A 720 -24.34 -26.81 4.49
CA ASP A 720 -25.20 -27.03 3.32
C ASP A 720 -26.68 -27.24 3.71
N GLY A 721 -27.18 -26.37 4.60
CA GLY A 721 -28.55 -26.41 5.11
C GLY A 721 -28.84 -27.50 6.16
N THR A 722 -27.90 -28.42 6.42
CA THR A 722 -28.06 -29.44 7.47
C THR A 722 -27.53 -28.92 8.80
N ARG A 723 -28.37 -28.84 9.83
CA ARG A 723 -27.96 -28.37 11.16
C ARG A 723 -26.99 -29.37 11.81
N ILE A 724 -25.83 -28.88 12.22
CA ILE A 724 -24.80 -29.67 12.92
C ILE A 724 -24.70 -29.33 14.41
N ALA A 725 -25.09 -28.11 14.82
CA ALA A 725 -25.04 -27.69 16.22
C ALA A 725 -26.10 -26.62 16.54
N ASN A 726 -26.42 -26.49 17.83
CA ASN A 726 -27.12 -25.35 18.41
C ASN A 726 -26.21 -24.79 19.52
N GLU A 727 -25.62 -23.63 19.30
CA GLU A 727 -24.65 -23.04 20.21
C GLU A 727 -25.35 -22.23 21.32
N ARG A 728 -24.94 -22.51 22.54
CA ARG A 728 -25.42 -21.90 23.78
C ARG A 728 -24.33 -21.29 24.64
N ARG A 729 -23.11 -21.83 24.59
CA ARG A 729 -21.98 -21.54 25.50
C ARG A 729 -22.42 -21.33 26.95
N ALA A 730 -23.02 -22.36 27.56
CA ALA A 730 -23.38 -22.33 28.98
C ALA A 730 -22.11 -22.48 29.85
N GLY A 731 -21.69 -21.41 30.51
CA GLY A 731 -20.50 -21.40 31.38
C GLY A 731 -20.17 -20.00 31.90
N PRO A 732 -19.21 -19.86 32.84
CA PRO A 732 -18.79 -18.56 33.32
C PRO A 732 -18.10 -17.76 32.20
N PRO A 733 -18.37 -16.45 32.08
CA PRO A 733 -17.71 -15.60 31.10
C PRO A 733 -16.20 -15.51 31.39
N VAL A 734 -15.38 -15.49 30.33
CA VAL A 734 -13.91 -15.32 30.43
C VAL A 734 -13.43 -14.20 29.51
N LYS A 735 -12.49 -13.37 29.98
CA LYS A 735 -11.96 -12.23 29.22
C LYS A 735 -10.84 -12.62 28.25
N ARG A 736 -11.15 -13.49 27.30
CA ARG A 736 -10.27 -13.92 26.21
C ARG A 736 -11.07 -14.50 25.06
N PHE A 737 -10.48 -14.57 23.87
CA PHE A 737 -11.08 -15.33 22.77
C PHE A 737 -11.09 -16.84 23.06
N VAL A 738 -12.16 -17.51 22.66
CA VAL A 738 -12.38 -18.95 22.87
C VAL A 738 -12.74 -19.60 21.54
N GLY A 739 -11.98 -20.62 21.15
CA GLY A 739 -12.29 -21.48 20.01
C GLY A 739 -13.20 -22.64 20.43
N VAL A 740 -14.19 -22.95 19.61
CA VAL A 740 -15.10 -24.10 19.80
C VAL A 740 -15.09 -24.94 18.52
N ASP A 741 -14.85 -26.24 18.66
CA ASP A 741 -14.82 -27.18 17.54
C ASP A 741 -16.15 -27.95 17.44
N TYR A 742 -16.74 -27.95 16.24
CA TYR A 742 -17.96 -28.69 15.92
C TYR A 742 -17.66 -29.77 14.88
N PRO A 743 -17.92 -31.06 15.15
CA PRO A 743 -17.75 -32.10 14.15
C PRO A 743 -18.68 -31.88 12.95
N ILE A 744 -18.11 -31.91 11.73
CA ILE A 744 -18.91 -31.94 10.50
C ILE A 744 -19.15 -33.42 10.15
N PRO A 745 -20.40 -33.90 10.09
CA PRO A 745 -20.70 -35.26 9.66
C PRO A 745 -20.08 -35.55 8.28
N GLU A 746 -19.34 -36.65 8.17
CA GLU A 746 -18.63 -37.06 6.93
C GLU A 746 -19.51 -37.03 5.66
N PRO A 747 -20.80 -37.42 5.68
CA PRO A 747 -21.64 -37.32 4.48
C PRO A 747 -21.82 -35.90 3.95
N LEU A 748 -21.57 -34.86 4.75
CA LEU A 748 -21.69 -33.46 4.32
C LEU A 748 -20.44 -32.95 3.59
N THR A 749 -19.28 -33.59 3.77
CA THR A 749 -18.00 -33.20 3.15
C THR A 749 -17.50 -34.17 2.10
N ARG A 750 -18.07 -35.39 2.03
CA ARG A 750 -17.69 -36.41 1.06
C ARG A 750 -17.79 -35.89 -0.38
N ASP A 751 -16.71 -36.07 -1.14
CA ASP A 751 -16.58 -35.70 -2.56
C ASP A 751 -16.82 -34.20 -2.85
N LYS A 752 -16.58 -33.32 -1.86
CA LYS A 752 -16.66 -31.86 -2.02
C LYS A 752 -15.32 -31.21 -1.76
N ASP A 753 -15.08 -30.12 -2.49
CA ASP A 753 -13.92 -29.24 -2.26
C ASP A 753 -14.28 -28.04 -1.35
N LYS A 754 -15.57 -27.70 -1.25
CA LYS A 754 -16.11 -26.62 -0.40
C LYS A 754 -17.48 -26.99 0.18
N VAL A 755 -17.82 -26.37 1.31
CA VAL A 755 -19.15 -26.43 1.94
C VAL A 755 -19.65 -25.03 2.31
N THR A 756 -20.96 -24.83 2.36
CA THR A 756 -21.59 -23.60 2.86
C THR A 756 -21.83 -23.71 4.35
N VAL A 757 -21.21 -22.82 5.13
CA VAL A 757 -21.44 -22.68 6.57
C VAL A 757 -22.45 -21.56 6.79
N ARG A 758 -23.46 -21.81 7.64
CA ARG A 758 -24.47 -20.81 8.00
C ARG A 758 -24.69 -20.78 9.51
N PHE A 759 -24.73 -19.57 10.05
CA PHE A 759 -25.12 -19.27 11.42
C PHE A 759 -26.48 -18.59 11.39
N GLU A 760 -27.42 -19.06 12.20
CA GLU A 760 -28.78 -18.52 12.23
C GLU A 760 -29.33 -18.36 13.65
N THR A 761 -29.71 -17.14 14.00
CA THR A 761 -30.22 -16.80 15.34
C THR A 761 -31.53 -17.51 15.70
N ARG A 762 -31.64 -17.92 16.97
CA ARG A 762 -32.80 -18.60 17.57
C ARG A 762 -33.32 -17.87 18.82
N GLY A 763 -33.28 -16.54 18.81
CA GLY A 763 -33.80 -15.69 19.87
C GLY A 763 -32.76 -14.85 20.59
N THR A 764 -31.46 -15.03 20.34
CA THR A 764 -30.39 -14.12 20.80
C THR A 764 -29.57 -13.62 19.62
N ASP A 765 -28.74 -12.62 19.86
CA ASP A 765 -27.66 -12.23 18.96
C ASP A 765 -26.58 -13.32 18.83
N ALA A 766 -25.71 -13.17 17.84
CA ALA A 766 -24.52 -13.98 17.64
C ALA A 766 -23.37 -13.10 17.14
N PHE A 767 -22.17 -13.28 17.69
CA PHE A 767 -20.95 -12.59 17.24
C PHE A 767 -19.97 -13.64 16.75
N ILE A 768 -19.64 -13.59 15.47
CA ILE A 768 -18.71 -14.53 14.85
C ILE A 768 -17.47 -13.76 14.42
N TYR A 769 -16.32 -14.10 14.99
CA TYR A 769 -15.05 -13.43 14.70
C TYR A 769 -14.25 -14.18 13.63
N GLU A 770 -14.24 -15.51 13.70
CA GLU A 770 -13.52 -16.36 12.78
C GLU A 770 -14.20 -17.73 12.68
N ALA A 771 -14.16 -18.35 11.51
CA ALA A 771 -14.49 -19.76 11.34
C ALA A 771 -13.43 -20.44 10.47
N ARG A 772 -13.12 -21.71 10.75
CA ARG A 772 -12.14 -22.51 10.02
C ARG A 772 -12.56 -23.95 9.91
N THR A 773 -12.20 -24.59 8.79
CA THR A 773 -12.27 -26.04 8.66
C THR A 773 -10.94 -26.65 9.10
N LEU A 774 -11.02 -27.69 9.92
CA LEU A 774 -9.87 -28.36 10.52
C LEU A 774 -9.92 -29.86 10.22
N GLU A 775 -8.80 -30.46 9.84
CA GLU A 775 -8.65 -31.93 9.88
C GLU A 775 -8.75 -32.40 11.34
N ALA A 776 -9.57 -33.42 11.60
CA ALA A 776 -9.67 -34.04 12.92
C ALA A 776 -8.35 -34.76 13.27
N LYS A 777 -8.07 -34.91 14.58
CA LYS A 777 -6.87 -35.60 15.07
C LYS A 777 -6.98 -37.11 14.95
#